data_AF-A0A336JW10-F1
#
_entry.id   AF-A0A336JW10-F1
#
_cell.length_a   1.000
_cell.length_b   1.000
_cell.length_c   1.000
_cell.angle_alpha   90.00
_cell.angle_beta   90.00
_cell.angle_gamma   90.00
#
_symmetry.space_group_name_H-M   'P 1'
#
loop_
_entity.id
_entity.type
_entity.pdbx_description
1 polymer ?
#
loop_
_entity_poly.entity_id
_entity_poly.type
_entity_poly.pdbx_seq_one_letter_code
_entity_poly.pdbx_strand_id
1 'polypeptide(L)'
;MLERLPQPYRLGLDLGSNSLGWFVTTLQQRGDRFEPVGLGPGGVRIFPDGRDPQSKASNAVDRRMARGARKRRDRFVLRRSQLMDALVKHGLMPEETAARKALAGLDPYQLRARALVDRLPAHHVGRALFHLNQRRGFLSNRKTDNKKNSEDGAIKQAASRLRDSMASQGAQTLGEFFADRRHSDTYAERQTAIRAELQRIGKDHLTGNARKKAWAKVRKRLFGDDVLDPAMAPESVRARAIITGTKASYDFYPTRDLLLQEFHAIWRAQAPHHATMTEGACREIERIIFYQRPLKDPIVGKCSLDPATRPFNEDPEGYRAPWAHPLAQRFRILSEARNLEIRETGRGSRKLTKAQSDAVALALLGSKEVKFDKLRTLLKLPAESKFNLESDRRAALDGDATAARLSDKNGFGKAWRGFPLERQIAIVEKLMTVEVEAELVDWLEQECGLGPEAAARVANTSLPEGHCRLGLRAIKKIVPVMQNEVGDDGVSGAGYYEAAKRIGYDHAKLPTGGDLDYLPYYGKWLADAVVGSGDARDGKERQFGQFPNPTVHIGLGQLRRLVNELIRTYGPPTEISIEFTRALRLSEDQKAQVQREQRKNQDKNRARAAELEQLGFPANPRNLLKMRLWEELNLRDPLDRKCVYTGEQIGIERLLSEEVDIDHILPVAMTLDDSAANKIVCMRYANRHKRKQTPFEAFGSSPLVQGRRYAWDDIATRAAALPRNKRWRFDADAREQFDKRGGFLARQLNETGWLARLAKEYLGAVTDPNRIWVVPGRLTGLLRGKWGLNALLPDHNYAGVQDKAEAFLASTDDMEFSGVKNRADHRHHAIDGLVAALTDRSLLWKMANAYDDEREKFVVELPWPSMRDDLKAALDKMVVSHKPDHGVQGKLHEDSAYGLLDRPEPVDDDDREPANLVYRKAVETLNENEIGRIRDRRLRDIVRDHVDAAKRNGVALADALRQLTEPSDNPHFRHGLRHVRLLKKEKTDYLVPVVDRATGRPYKAYSAGENFCVEVFETADGKWSGEAVRRFDANRSNCGPKTPHVPRWRTESAGARLVMRIHKGDLIRLEHEGRTRIMVVHRLDAAAGRFKLAAHNETGNLDKRHATDNDIDPFRWLMASYGTLKKMAAVPVRVDELGRVWRIDPR
;
A
#
# COMPACT_ATOMS: atom_id res chain seq x y z
N MET A 1 -26.86 42.32 2.77
CA MET A 1 -26.67 42.46 4.24
C MET A 1 -26.34 41.08 4.79
N LEU A 2 -25.20 40.92 5.46
CA LEU A 2 -24.79 39.65 6.07
C LEU A 2 -25.60 39.43 7.35
N GLU A 3 -26.41 38.37 7.41
CA GLU A 3 -27.01 37.87 8.66
C GLU A 3 -25.88 37.29 9.52
N ARG A 4 -25.20 38.14 10.30
CA ARG A 4 -24.44 37.65 11.46
C ARG A 4 -25.45 36.96 12.36
N LEU A 5 -25.17 35.72 12.80
CA LEU A 5 -25.93 35.16 13.91
C LEU A 5 -25.73 36.11 15.11
N PRO A 6 -26.79 36.73 15.66
CA PRO A 6 -26.65 37.69 16.74
C PRO A 6 -26.26 37.03 18.08
N GLN A 7 -26.15 35.70 18.13
CA GLN A 7 -25.93 34.89 19.34
C GLN A 7 -24.68 33.99 19.22
N PRO A 8 -24.02 33.67 20.37
CA PRO A 8 -22.97 32.66 20.44
C PRO A 8 -23.43 31.32 19.85
N TYR A 9 -22.52 30.56 19.25
CA TYR A 9 -22.88 29.28 18.62
C TYR A 9 -21.81 28.22 18.78
N ARG A 10 -22.24 26.95 18.74
CA ARG A 10 -21.38 25.78 18.74
C ARG A 10 -21.41 25.10 17.38
N LEU A 11 -20.23 24.72 16.88
CA LEU A 11 -20.09 23.93 15.67
C LEU A 11 -19.86 22.46 16.02
N GLY A 12 -20.76 21.58 15.62
CA GLY A 12 -20.58 20.14 15.67
C GLY A 12 -20.09 19.58 14.33
N LEU A 13 -19.12 18.66 14.38
CA LEU A 13 -18.47 18.08 13.22
C LEU A 13 -18.41 16.55 13.34
N ASP A 14 -18.95 15.85 12.33
CA ASP A 14 -18.68 14.44 12.07
C ASP A 14 -17.68 14.32 10.91
N LEU A 15 -16.43 13.98 11.22
CA LEU A 15 -15.34 13.93 10.25
C LEU A 15 -14.99 12.48 9.87
N GLY A 16 -15.51 12.05 8.72
CA GLY A 16 -15.23 10.76 8.11
C GLY A 16 -14.04 10.76 7.15
N SER A 17 -13.77 9.60 6.55
CA SER A 17 -12.69 9.43 5.55
C SER A 17 -13.04 10.01 4.17
N ASN A 18 -14.33 10.10 3.85
CA ASN A 18 -14.91 10.56 2.58
C ASN A 18 -16.12 11.50 2.78
N SER A 19 -16.40 11.89 4.02
CA SER A 19 -17.54 12.73 4.39
C SER A 19 -17.20 13.67 5.53
N LEU A 20 -17.92 14.78 5.58
CA LEU A 20 -17.88 15.77 6.66
C LEU A 20 -19.31 16.26 6.90
N GLY A 21 -19.94 15.74 7.95
CA GLY A 21 -21.21 16.23 8.46
C GLY A 21 -21.01 17.37 9.44
N TRP A 22 -21.88 18.37 9.41
CA TRP A 22 -21.78 19.51 10.31
C TRP A 22 -23.13 20.11 10.65
N PHE A 23 -23.23 20.67 11.85
CA PHE A 23 -24.36 21.50 12.28
C PHE A 23 -23.90 22.60 13.22
N VAL A 24 -24.62 23.72 13.15
CA VAL A 24 -24.51 24.83 14.10
C VAL A 24 -25.69 24.77 15.06
N THR A 25 -25.43 25.01 16.34
CA THR A 25 -26.47 25.21 17.35
C THR A 25 -26.28 26.57 18.02
N THR A 26 -27.36 27.32 18.21
CA THR A 26 -27.31 28.58 18.95
C THR A 26 -27.19 28.29 20.43
N LEU A 27 -26.40 29.11 21.12
CA LEU A 27 -26.08 28.93 22.52
C LEU A 27 -26.65 30.08 23.35
N GLN A 28 -27.19 29.75 24.52
CA GLN A 28 -27.46 30.70 25.57
C GLN A 28 -26.39 30.56 26.66
N GLN A 29 -25.81 31.68 27.09
CA GLN A 29 -24.92 31.68 28.23
C GLN A 29 -25.72 31.66 29.54
N ARG A 30 -25.43 30.68 30.40
CA ARG A 30 -25.99 30.57 31.75
C ARG A 30 -24.85 30.41 32.75
N GLY A 31 -24.47 31.51 33.41
CA GLY A 31 -23.25 31.59 34.21
C GLY A 31 -22.00 31.38 33.34
N ASP A 32 -21.13 30.45 33.74
CA ASP A 32 -19.91 30.08 33.00
C ASP A 32 -20.13 29.03 31.90
N ARG A 33 -21.37 28.64 31.62
CA ARG A 33 -21.72 27.56 30.69
C ARG A 33 -22.52 28.07 29.49
N PHE A 34 -22.34 27.37 28.37
CA PHE A 34 -23.14 27.55 27.17
C PHE A 34 -24.05 26.34 26.95
N GLU A 35 -25.36 26.60 26.89
CA GLU A 35 -26.39 25.59 26.64
C GLU A 35 -26.97 25.75 25.23
N PRO A 36 -27.11 24.65 24.46
CA PRO A 36 -27.76 24.71 23.16
C PRO A 36 -29.26 24.95 23.30
N VAL A 37 -29.77 26.02 22.67
CA VAL A 37 -31.17 26.45 22.78
C VAL A 37 -31.92 26.50 21.45
N GLY A 38 -31.23 26.31 20.33
CA GLY A 38 -31.86 26.32 19.01
C GLY A 38 -31.00 25.72 17.90
N LEU A 39 -31.67 25.37 16.80
CA LEU A 39 -31.06 24.82 15.60
C LEU A 39 -30.57 25.93 14.68
N GLY A 40 -29.30 25.87 14.28
CA GLY A 40 -28.73 26.67 13.21
C GLY A 40 -28.65 25.89 11.89
N PRO A 41 -27.89 26.42 10.91
CA PRO A 41 -27.66 25.72 9.65
C PRO A 41 -26.86 24.43 9.85
N GLY A 42 -27.04 23.47 8.94
CA GLY A 42 -26.27 22.24 8.89
C GLY A 42 -26.17 21.70 7.48
N GLY A 43 -25.28 20.73 7.27
CA GLY A 43 -25.04 20.17 5.96
C GLY A 43 -24.12 18.96 5.96
N VAL A 44 -23.93 18.41 4.76
CA VAL A 44 -23.00 17.31 4.50
C VAL A 44 -22.13 17.64 3.31
N ARG A 45 -20.83 17.40 3.46
CA ARG A 45 -19.84 17.53 2.39
C ARG A 45 -19.21 16.16 2.11
N ILE A 46 -19.40 15.65 0.90
CA ILE A 46 -18.83 14.40 0.38
C ILE A 46 -17.61 14.69 -0.50
N PHE A 47 -16.56 13.90 -0.34
CA PHE A 47 -15.29 14.05 -1.06
C PHE A 47 -14.58 12.70 -1.23
N PRO A 48 -13.71 12.55 -2.24
CA PRO A 48 -12.97 11.31 -2.45
C PRO A 48 -11.97 11.05 -1.31
N ASP A 49 -11.81 9.78 -0.93
CA ASP A 49 -10.88 9.33 0.13
C ASP A 49 -9.39 9.32 -0.31
N GLY A 50 -9.12 9.63 -1.58
CA GLY A 50 -7.78 9.65 -2.18
C GLY A 50 -7.22 8.27 -2.53
N ARG A 51 -8.06 7.24 -2.57
CA ARG A 51 -7.72 5.85 -2.91
C ARG A 51 -8.39 5.42 -4.20
N ASP A 52 -7.89 4.33 -4.77
CA ASP A 52 -8.51 3.69 -5.91
C ASP A 52 -9.81 2.99 -5.46
N PRO A 53 -10.98 3.23 -6.08
CA PRO A 53 -12.24 2.69 -5.60
C PRO A 53 -12.32 1.16 -5.59
N GLN A 54 -11.54 0.47 -6.43
CA GLN A 54 -11.60 -0.99 -6.60
C GLN A 54 -10.57 -1.72 -5.74
N SER A 55 -9.31 -1.30 -5.80
CA SER A 55 -8.20 -1.89 -5.02
C SER A 55 -8.06 -1.29 -3.62
N LYS A 56 -8.71 -0.14 -3.36
CA LYS A 56 -8.58 0.70 -2.16
C LYS A 56 -7.13 1.06 -1.81
N ALA A 57 -6.20 0.87 -2.77
CA ALA A 57 -4.82 1.28 -2.65
C ALA A 57 -4.71 2.81 -2.75
N SER A 58 -3.68 3.38 -2.15
CA SER A 58 -3.44 4.82 -2.29
C SER A 58 -3.02 5.18 -3.71
N ASN A 59 -3.73 6.11 -4.36
CA ASN A 59 -3.39 6.63 -5.67
C ASN A 59 -1.95 7.21 -5.73
N ALA A 60 -1.41 7.64 -4.58
CA ALA A 60 -0.04 8.12 -4.47
C ALA A 60 1.02 7.01 -4.59
N VAL A 61 0.69 5.77 -4.23
CA VAL A 61 1.58 4.60 -4.37
C VAL A 61 1.71 4.23 -5.84
N ASP A 62 0.61 4.14 -6.58
CA ASP A 62 0.63 3.80 -8.01
C ASP A 62 1.37 4.87 -8.83
N ARG A 63 1.13 6.15 -8.52
CA ARG A 63 1.90 7.27 -9.11
C ARG A 63 3.40 7.16 -8.83
N ARG A 64 3.79 6.72 -7.63
CA ARG A 64 5.20 6.51 -7.24
C ARG A 64 5.82 5.35 -8.02
N MET A 65 5.10 4.24 -8.17
CA MET A 65 5.55 3.07 -8.94
C MET A 65 5.76 3.43 -10.41
N ALA A 66 4.77 4.09 -11.03
CA ALA A 66 4.87 4.55 -12.42
C ALA A 66 6.04 5.54 -12.62
N ARG A 67 6.24 6.49 -11.68
CA ARG A 67 7.40 7.40 -11.72
C ARG A 67 8.73 6.66 -11.59
N GLY A 68 8.80 5.63 -10.74
CA GLY A 68 9.98 4.77 -10.61
C GLY A 68 10.29 4.04 -11.91
N ALA A 69 9.28 3.44 -12.54
CA ALA A 69 9.42 2.76 -13.83
C ALA A 69 9.89 3.70 -14.95
N ARG A 70 9.30 4.91 -15.06
CA ARG A 70 9.75 5.94 -16.01
C ARG A 70 11.21 6.31 -15.81
N LYS A 71 11.60 6.66 -14.57
CA LYS A 71 13.00 6.99 -14.26
C LYS A 71 13.96 5.84 -14.60
N ARG A 72 13.59 4.58 -14.34
CA ARG A 72 14.41 3.42 -14.71
C ARG A 72 14.57 3.31 -16.23
N ARG A 73 13.48 3.47 -16.99
CA ARG A 73 13.50 3.45 -18.45
C ARG A 73 14.33 4.60 -19.03
N ASP A 74 14.09 5.83 -18.59
CA ASP A 74 14.77 7.01 -19.15
C ASP A 74 16.28 6.95 -18.86
N ARG A 75 16.66 6.52 -17.65
CA ARG A 75 18.08 6.28 -17.31
C ARG A 75 18.70 5.14 -18.12
N PHE A 76 17.93 4.08 -18.42
CA PHE A 76 18.39 2.99 -19.29
C PHE A 76 18.62 3.46 -20.72
N VAL A 77 17.69 4.24 -21.28
CA VAL A 77 17.80 4.80 -22.63
C VAL A 77 18.97 5.77 -22.72
N LEU A 78 19.09 6.71 -21.78
CA LEU A 78 20.19 7.67 -21.73
C LEU A 78 21.54 6.96 -21.63
N ARG A 79 21.69 6.02 -20.70
CA ARG A 79 22.91 5.23 -20.55
C ARG A 79 23.27 4.48 -21.83
N ARG A 80 22.29 3.84 -22.47
CA ARG A 80 22.51 3.09 -23.70
C ARG A 80 22.95 4.00 -24.86
N SER A 81 22.42 5.22 -24.93
CA SER A 81 22.85 6.23 -25.91
C SER A 81 24.29 6.66 -25.63
N GLN A 82 24.58 7.13 -24.42
CA GLN A 82 25.92 7.56 -24.00
C GLN A 82 26.97 6.46 -24.19
N LEU A 83 26.60 5.22 -23.90
CA LEU A 83 27.49 4.07 -24.12
C LEU A 83 27.74 3.83 -25.60
N MET A 84 26.72 3.93 -26.45
CA MET A 84 26.90 3.79 -27.88
C MET A 84 27.81 4.89 -28.42
N ASP A 85 27.59 6.14 -28.02
CA ASP A 85 28.40 7.29 -28.44
C ASP A 85 29.86 7.13 -28.00
N ALA A 86 30.09 6.69 -26.75
CA ALA A 86 31.44 6.40 -26.23
C ALA A 86 32.12 5.24 -26.97
N LEU A 87 31.39 4.15 -27.27
CA LEU A 87 31.96 3.03 -28.02
C LEU A 87 32.32 3.43 -29.46
N VAL A 88 31.51 4.27 -30.11
CA VAL A 88 31.82 4.80 -31.45
C VAL A 88 33.04 5.72 -31.39
N LYS A 89 33.05 6.67 -30.45
CA LYS A 89 34.16 7.61 -30.21
C LYS A 89 35.51 6.88 -30.05
N HIS A 90 35.52 5.74 -29.37
CA HIS A 90 36.73 4.94 -29.12
C HIS A 90 36.95 3.81 -30.15
N GLY A 91 36.27 3.82 -31.31
CA GLY A 91 36.47 2.83 -32.38
C GLY A 91 36.05 1.40 -32.02
N LEU A 92 35.28 1.22 -30.95
CA LEU A 92 34.75 -0.08 -30.51
C LEU A 92 33.36 -0.36 -31.10
N MET A 93 32.75 0.59 -31.80
CA MET A 93 31.52 0.40 -32.57
C MET A 93 31.62 1.16 -33.90
N PRO A 94 31.02 0.65 -34.99
CA PRO A 94 30.93 1.39 -36.25
C PRO A 94 30.13 2.69 -36.09
N GLU A 95 30.53 3.75 -36.79
CA GLU A 95 29.73 4.99 -36.89
C GLU A 95 28.40 4.73 -37.61
N GLU A 96 28.44 3.95 -38.69
CA GLU A 96 27.28 3.65 -39.51
C GLU A 96 26.22 2.80 -38.77
N THR A 97 24.96 3.21 -38.85
CA THR A 97 23.86 2.53 -38.16
C THR A 97 23.61 1.12 -38.70
N ALA A 98 23.76 0.91 -40.02
CA ALA A 98 23.54 -0.40 -40.65
C ALA A 98 24.59 -1.42 -40.17
N ALA A 99 25.87 -1.04 -40.18
CA ALA A 99 26.97 -1.85 -39.65
C ALA A 99 26.77 -2.20 -38.16
N ARG A 100 26.33 -1.25 -37.33
CA ARG A 100 25.97 -1.53 -35.92
C ARG A 100 24.83 -2.53 -35.78
N LYS A 101 23.82 -2.46 -36.66
CA LYS A 101 22.68 -3.38 -36.64
C LYS A 101 23.08 -4.80 -37.03
N ALA A 102 24.04 -4.96 -37.94
CA ALA A 102 24.59 -6.27 -38.30
C ALA A 102 25.19 -7.01 -37.09
N LEU A 103 25.87 -6.29 -36.18
CA LEU A 103 26.41 -6.85 -34.93
C LEU A 103 25.32 -7.36 -33.97
N ALA A 104 24.04 -7.01 -34.19
CA ALA A 104 22.94 -7.48 -33.35
C ALA A 104 22.69 -8.98 -33.44
N GLY A 105 23.05 -9.61 -34.58
CA GLY A 105 22.92 -11.05 -34.81
C GLY A 105 23.98 -11.89 -34.10
N LEU A 106 25.09 -11.30 -33.66
CA LEU A 106 26.14 -12.01 -32.94
C LEU A 106 25.71 -12.33 -31.51
N ASP A 107 26.02 -13.55 -31.04
CA ASP A 107 25.76 -13.96 -29.66
C ASP A 107 26.70 -13.20 -28.71
N PRO A 108 26.17 -12.32 -27.84
CA PRO A 108 26.99 -11.52 -26.97
C PRO A 108 27.67 -12.33 -25.85
N TYR A 109 27.15 -13.49 -25.44
CA TYR A 109 27.79 -14.33 -24.42
C TYR A 109 29.00 -15.06 -24.99
N GLN A 110 28.89 -15.60 -26.20
CA GLN A 110 30.04 -16.18 -26.92
C GLN A 110 31.14 -15.14 -27.15
N LEU A 111 30.79 -13.92 -27.56
CA LEU A 111 31.77 -12.85 -27.70
C LEU A 111 32.43 -12.47 -26.37
N ARG A 112 31.68 -12.49 -25.26
CA ARG A 112 32.23 -12.19 -23.92
C ARG A 112 33.20 -13.26 -23.43
N ALA A 113 32.89 -14.54 -23.68
CA ALA A 113 33.76 -15.66 -23.34
C ALA A 113 35.05 -15.62 -24.18
N ARG A 114 34.91 -15.53 -25.51
CA ARG A 114 36.04 -15.51 -26.43
C ARG A 114 36.95 -14.30 -26.24
N ALA A 115 36.42 -13.15 -25.84
CA ALA A 115 37.22 -11.95 -25.57
C ALA A 115 38.23 -12.10 -24.41
N LEU A 116 38.17 -13.19 -23.64
CA LEU A 116 39.15 -13.48 -22.59
C LEU A 116 40.41 -14.15 -23.14
N VAL A 117 40.31 -14.84 -24.28
CA VAL A 117 41.36 -15.73 -24.81
C VAL A 117 41.75 -15.39 -26.25
N ASP A 118 40.78 -15.06 -27.09
CA ASP A 118 40.98 -14.76 -28.51
C ASP A 118 41.22 -13.26 -28.72
N ARG A 119 42.06 -12.92 -29.70
CA ARG A 119 42.06 -11.58 -30.29
C ARG A 119 40.78 -11.39 -31.13
N LEU A 120 39.86 -10.56 -30.65
CA LEU A 120 38.62 -10.27 -31.38
C LEU A 120 38.74 -8.99 -32.22
N PRO A 121 37.91 -8.81 -33.27
CA PRO A 121 37.74 -7.50 -33.90
C PRO A 121 37.23 -6.46 -32.90
N ALA A 122 37.70 -5.21 -32.99
CA ALA A 122 37.33 -4.13 -32.06
C ALA A 122 35.80 -3.96 -31.90
N HIS A 123 35.05 -4.06 -33.00
CA HIS A 123 33.59 -3.98 -33.00
C HIS A 123 32.89 -5.15 -32.29
N HIS A 124 33.53 -6.32 -32.26
CA HIS A 124 33.04 -7.49 -31.53
C HIS A 124 33.28 -7.31 -30.02
N VAL A 125 34.43 -6.76 -29.64
CA VAL A 125 34.72 -6.35 -28.25
C VAL A 125 33.69 -5.32 -27.79
N GLY A 126 33.43 -4.28 -28.58
CA GLY A 126 32.40 -3.30 -28.24
C GLY A 126 30.99 -3.89 -28.16
N ARG A 127 30.66 -4.91 -28.96
CA ARG A 127 29.38 -5.65 -28.84
C ARG A 127 29.30 -6.42 -27.52
N ALA A 128 30.38 -7.06 -27.09
CA ALA A 128 30.47 -7.73 -25.79
C ALA A 128 30.27 -6.74 -24.64
N LEU A 129 30.97 -5.60 -24.65
CA LEU A 129 30.86 -4.56 -23.62
C LEU A 129 29.47 -3.89 -23.61
N PHE A 130 28.89 -3.62 -24.79
CA PHE A 130 27.56 -3.03 -24.92
C PHE A 130 26.46 -3.90 -24.28
N HIS A 131 26.64 -5.22 -24.32
CA HIS A 131 25.71 -6.17 -23.73
C HIS A 131 25.68 -6.09 -22.20
N LEU A 132 26.81 -5.85 -21.53
CA LEU A 132 26.88 -5.73 -20.07
C LEU A 132 25.92 -4.65 -19.51
N ASN A 133 25.71 -3.57 -20.27
CA ASN A 133 24.77 -2.51 -19.92
C ASN A 133 23.29 -2.97 -19.86
N GLN A 134 22.90 -4.00 -20.64
CA GLN A 134 21.51 -4.45 -20.68
C GLN A 134 21.04 -4.98 -19.33
N ARG A 135 21.93 -5.70 -18.63
CA ARG A 135 21.67 -6.34 -17.33
C ARG A 135 22.89 -6.21 -16.43
N ARG A 136 23.19 -4.98 -16.02
CA ARG A 136 24.40 -4.62 -15.25
C ARG A 136 24.53 -5.18 -13.82
N GLY A 137 23.77 -6.20 -13.44
CA GLY A 137 23.79 -6.79 -12.10
C GLY A 137 23.20 -5.93 -10.96
N PHE A 138 22.81 -6.60 -9.88
CA PHE A 138 22.36 -5.98 -8.63
C PHE A 138 23.55 -5.47 -7.82
N LEU A 139 23.46 -4.26 -7.29
CA LEU A 139 24.46 -3.67 -6.39
C LEU A 139 23.84 -3.58 -5.00
N SER A 140 24.39 -4.33 -4.05
CA SER A 140 23.99 -4.31 -2.64
C SER A 140 24.24 -2.92 -2.03
N ASN A 141 23.42 -2.51 -1.07
CA ASN A 141 23.65 -1.31 -0.29
C ASN A 141 23.38 -1.62 1.19
N ARG A 142 24.36 -1.35 2.05
CA ARG A 142 24.29 -1.65 3.50
C ARG A 142 23.07 -1.03 4.17
N LYS A 143 22.65 0.17 3.76
CA LYS A 143 21.46 0.86 4.29
C LYS A 143 20.13 0.20 3.88
N THR A 144 20.11 -0.62 2.83
CA THR A 144 18.92 -1.37 2.38
C THR A 144 18.93 -2.83 2.82
N ASP A 145 20.12 -3.37 3.12
CA ASP A 145 20.37 -4.77 3.47
C ASP A 145 19.97 -5.14 4.91
N ASN A 146 18.83 -4.64 5.41
CA ASN A 146 18.33 -5.05 6.72
C ASN A 146 17.75 -6.47 6.67
N LYS A 147 17.97 -7.26 7.73
CA LYS A 147 17.42 -8.63 7.93
C LYS A 147 15.89 -8.77 7.81
N LYS A 148 15.14 -7.65 7.65
CA LYS A 148 13.69 -7.62 7.44
C LYS A 148 13.26 -7.76 5.97
N ASN A 149 14.09 -7.41 5.00
CA ASN A 149 13.76 -7.53 3.57
C ASN A 149 14.10 -8.94 3.05
N SER A 150 13.08 -9.80 2.95
CA SER A 150 13.29 -11.17 2.47
C SER A 150 13.75 -11.28 1.02
N GLU A 151 13.47 -10.26 0.20
CA GLU A 151 13.91 -10.24 -1.21
C GLU A 151 15.43 -10.05 -1.34
N ASP A 152 16.02 -9.15 -0.55
CA ASP A 152 17.47 -8.91 -0.56
C ASP A 152 18.23 -10.16 -0.07
N GLY A 153 17.69 -10.86 0.93
CA GLY A 153 18.20 -12.17 1.37
C GLY A 153 18.14 -13.23 0.27
N ALA A 154 17.05 -13.31 -0.48
CA ALA A 154 16.91 -14.25 -1.59
C ALA A 154 17.87 -13.93 -2.76
N ILE A 155 18.10 -12.64 -3.05
CA ILE A 155 19.08 -12.20 -4.04
C ILE A 155 20.49 -12.57 -3.59
N LYS A 156 20.86 -12.30 -2.33
CA LYS A 156 22.18 -12.66 -1.77
C LYS A 156 22.44 -14.16 -1.83
N GLN A 157 21.47 -14.99 -1.44
CA GLN A 157 21.59 -16.44 -1.54
C GLN A 157 21.72 -16.92 -2.99
N ALA A 158 20.91 -16.37 -3.90
CA ALA A 158 20.98 -16.72 -5.32
C ALA A 158 22.28 -16.23 -5.99
N ALA A 159 22.86 -15.12 -5.51
CA ALA A 159 24.17 -14.65 -5.91
C ALA A 159 25.30 -15.56 -5.40
N SER A 160 25.22 -16.02 -4.15
CA SER A 160 26.18 -17.00 -3.60
C SER A 160 26.17 -18.29 -4.41
N ARG A 161 24.97 -18.89 -4.62
CA ARG A 161 24.81 -20.11 -5.43
C ARG A 161 25.36 -19.95 -6.84
N LEU A 162 25.20 -18.76 -7.43
CA LEU A 162 25.76 -18.46 -8.75
C LEU A 162 27.29 -18.50 -8.73
N ARG A 163 27.94 -17.88 -7.73
CA ARG A 163 29.40 -17.94 -7.59
C ARG A 163 29.89 -19.37 -7.39
N ASP A 164 29.22 -20.13 -6.54
CA ASP A 164 29.56 -21.55 -6.29
C ASP A 164 29.44 -22.37 -7.58
N SER A 165 28.40 -22.13 -8.38
CA SER A 165 28.19 -22.80 -9.67
C SER A 165 29.23 -22.39 -10.73
N MET A 166 29.65 -21.12 -10.74
CA MET A 166 30.72 -20.67 -11.64
C MET A 166 32.05 -21.32 -11.27
N ALA A 167 32.37 -21.36 -9.99
CA ALA A 167 33.59 -21.98 -9.48
C ALA A 167 33.64 -23.48 -9.76
N SER A 168 32.53 -24.21 -9.54
CA SER A 168 32.47 -25.65 -9.80
C SER A 168 32.59 -26.01 -11.29
N GLN A 169 32.21 -25.11 -12.19
CA GLN A 169 32.35 -25.27 -13.64
C GLN A 169 33.64 -24.65 -14.19
N GLY A 170 34.50 -24.11 -13.33
CA GLY A 170 35.77 -23.50 -13.74
C GLY A 170 35.63 -22.20 -14.53
N ALA A 171 34.45 -21.58 -14.56
CA ALA A 171 34.19 -20.35 -15.30
C ALA A 171 34.77 -19.13 -14.56
N GLN A 172 35.70 -18.42 -15.19
CA GLN A 172 36.36 -17.23 -14.65
C GLN A 172 35.43 -16.00 -14.67
N THR A 173 34.51 -15.94 -15.64
CA THR A 173 33.58 -14.82 -15.77
C THR A 173 32.13 -15.26 -15.98
N LEU A 174 31.19 -14.35 -15.72
CA LEU A 174 29.77 -14.61 -15.93
C LEU A 174 29.42 -14.79 -17.43
N GLY A 175 30.16 -14.13 -18.32
CA GLY A 175 30.01 -14.27 -19.77
C GLY A 175 30.32 -15.68 -20.24
N GLU A 176 31.44 -16.21 -19.80
CA GLU A 176 31.91 -17.59 -20.02
C GLU A 176 30.89 -18.61 -19.49
N PHE A 177 30.52 -18.51 -18.21
CA PHE A 177 29.54 -19.41 -17.59
C PHE A 177 28.19 -19.47 -18.34
N PHE A 178 27.75 -18.36 -18.94
CA PHE A 178 26.50 -18.32 -19.70
C PHE A 178 26.64 -18.67 -21.18
N ALA A 179 27.85 -18.63 -21.75
CA ALA A 179 28.11 -19.07 -23.11
C ALA A 179 27.85 -20.58 -23.23
N ASP A 180 28.33 -21.35 -22.24
CA ASP A 180 28.19 -22.80 -22.18
C ASP A 180 26.74 -23.24 -21.91
N ARG A 181 26.01 -22.51 -21.06
CA ARG A 181 24.59 -22.81 -20.76
C ARG A 181 23.62 -22.58 -21.92
N ARG A 182 24.05 -21.88 -22.99
CA ARG A 182 23.23 -21.66 -24.20
C ARG A 182 23.57 -22.58 -25.36
N HIS A 183 24.79 -23.10 -25.42
CA HIS A 183 25.24 -23.91 -26.54
C HIS A 183 25.20 -25.39 -26.19
N SER A 184 24.24 -26.08 -26.80
CA SER A 184 24.51 -27.43 -27.27
C SER A 184 24.15 -27.44 -28.74
N ASP A 185 25.09 -27.02 -29.59
CA ASP A 185 24.96 -27.16 -31.05
C ASP A 185 24.67 -28.62 -31.40
N THR A 186 25.30 -29.54 -30.65
CA THR A 186 25.02 -30.98 -30.62
C THR A 186 23.55 -31.32 -30.36
N TYR A 187 22.89 -30.67 -29.40
CA TYR A 187 21.47 -30.90 -29.11
C TYR A 187 20.57 -30.42 -30.27
N ALA A 188 20.82 -29.22 -30.79
CA ALA A 188 20.02 -28.66 -31.89
C ALA A 188 20.21 -29.44 -33.20
N GLU A 189 21.45 -29.83 -33.52
CA GLU A 189 21.81 -30.62 -34.71
C GLU A 189 21.22 -32.04 -34.62
N ARG A 190 21.39 -32.74 -33.49
CA ARG A 190 20.81 -34.08 -33.31
C ARG A 190 19.28 -34.06 -33.37
N GLN A 191 18.65 -33.02 -32.81
CA GLN A 191 17.20 -32.83 -32.92
C GLN A 191 16.75 -32.60 -34.38
N THR A 192 17.52 -31.83 -35.14
CA THR A 192 17.25 -31.55 -36.56
C THR A 192 17.45 -32.80 -37.42
N ALA A 193 18.53 -33.55 -37.21
CA ALA A 193 18.82 -34.80 -37.90
C ALA A 193 17.77 -35.89 -37.63
N ILE A 194 17.33 -36.07 -36.37
CA ILE A 194 16.24 -37.00 -36.05
C ILE A 194 14.94 -36.60 -36.75
N ARG A 195 14.66 -35.30 -36.85
CA ARG A 195 13.45 -34.81 -37.54
C ARG A 195 13.51 -35.02 -39.05
N ALA A 196 14.64 -34.70 -39.67
CA ALA A 196 14.86 -34.95 -41.09
C ALA A 196 14.69 -36.44 -41.42
N GLU A 197 15.23 -37.32 -40.57
CA GLU A 197 15.09 -38.77 -40.77
C GLU A 197 13.67 -39.27 -40.51
N LEU A 198 12.95 -38.71 -39.52
CA LEU A 198 11.53 -39.02 -39.28
C LEU A 198 10.64 -38.60 -40.46
N GLN A 199 10.95 -37.45 -41.07
CA GLN A 199 10.26 -36.95 -42.25
C GLN A 199 10.59 -37.82 -43.48
N ARG A 200 11.86 -38.22 -43.66
CA ARG A 200 12.30 -39.12 -44.73
C ARG A 200 11.60 -40.48 -44.69
N ILE A 201 11.35 -41.02 -43.49
CA ILE A 201 10.66 -42.31 -43.33
C ILE A 201 9.13 -42.17 -43.22
N GLY A 202 8.58 -40.98 -43.48
CA GLY A 202 7.14 -40.71 -43.49
C GLY A 202 6.45 -40.87 -42.14
N LYS A 203 7.17 -40.70 -41.03
CA LYS A 203 6.67 -40.91 -39.65
C LYS A 203 6.62 -39.63 -38.82
N ASP A 204 6.76 -38.48 -39.45
CA ASP A 204 6.65 -37.15 -38.85
C ASP A 204 5.23 -36.83 -38.36
N HIS A 205 4.21 -37.47 -38.95
CA HIS A 205 2.80 -37.37 -38.56
C HIS A 205 2.44 -38.17 -37.29
N LEU A 206 3.29 -39.10 -36.83
CA LEU A 206 3.01 -39.93 -35.65
C LEU A 206 2.97 -39.09 -34.36
N THR A 207 2.09 -39.43 -33.42
CA THR A 207 1.94 -38.79 -32.11
C THR A 207 2.07 -39.80 -30.96
N GLY A 208 2.14 -39.33 -29.71
CA GLY A 208 2.10 -40.18 -28.52
C GLY A 208 3.24 -41.21 -28.42
N ASN A 209 2.92 -42.37 -27.84
CA ASN A 209 3.88 -43.47 -27.65
C ASN A 209 4.41 -44.05 -28.97
N ALA A 210 3.63 -44.02 -30.06
CA ALA A 210 4.08 -44.44 -31.38
C ALA A 210 5.19 -43.52 -31.90
N ARG A 211 5.06 -42.21 -31.70
CA ARG A 211 6.14 -41.26 -31.99
C ARG A 211 7.32 -41.46 -31.06
N LYS A 212 7.14 -41.66 -29.76
CA LYS A 212 8.26 -41.93 -28.83
C LYS A 212 9.05 -43.16 -29.24
N LYS A 213 8.39 -44.26 -29.62
CA LYS A 213 9.05 -45.47 -30.13
C LYS A 213 9.77 -45.20 -31.45
N ALA A 214 9.13 -44.51 -32.40
CA ALA A 214 9.77 -44.15 -33.67
C ALA A 214 10.97 -43.20 -33.46
N TRP A 215 10.83 -42.22 -32.58
CA TRP A 215 11.86 -41.25 -32.22
C TRP A 215 13.02 -41.93 -31.50
N ALA A 216 12.76 -42.81 -30.54
CA ALA A 216 13.79 -43.59 -29.86
C ALA A 216 14.51 -44.53 -30.82
N LYS A 217 13.78 -45.14 -31.77
CA LYS A 217 14.36 -46.00 -32.81
C LYS A 217 15.20 -45.22 -33.81
N VAL A 218 14.73 -44.06 -34.29
CA VAL A 218 15.50 -43.15 -35.17
C VAL A 218 16.70 -42.58 -34.44
N ARG A 219 16.54 -42.16 -33.18
CA ARG A 219 17.64 -41.70 -32.32
C ARG A 219 18.70 -42.79 -32.14
N LYS A 220 18.30 -44.00 -31.76
CA LYS A 220 19.21 -45.15 -31.60
C LYS A 220 19.87 -45.55 -32.91
N ARG A 221 19.18 -45.40 -34.03
CA ARG A 221 19.75 -45.66 -35.36
C ARG A 221 20.77 -44.59 -35.79
N LEU A 222 20.50 -43.32 -35.52
CA LEU A 222 21.39 -42.22 -35.91
C LEU A 222 22.59 -42.07 -34.96
N PHE A 223 22.41 -42.38 -33.67
CA PHE A 223 23.37 -42.03 -32.61
C PHE A 223 23.67 -43.18 -31.62
N GLY A 224 23.23 -44.41 -31.88
CA GLY A 224 23.50 -45.57 -31.01
C GLY A 224 22.89 -45.41 -29.60
N ASP A 225 23.62 -45.90 -28.59
CA ASP A 225 23.24 -45.78 -27.17
C ASP A 225 23.76 -44.48 -26.52
N ASP A 226 24.31 -43.56 -27.31
CA ASP A 226 24.77 -42.24 -26.84
C ASP A 226 23.57 -41.31 -26.56
N VAL A 227 23.14 -41.29 -25.30
CA VAL A 227 22.05 -40.43 -24.80
C VAL A 227 22.64 -39.09 -24.37
N LEU A 228 22.31 -38.02 -25.12
CA LEU A 228 22.51 -36.65 -24.64
C LEU A 228 21.85 -36.48 -23.27
N ASP A 229 22.66 -36.17 -22.26
CA ASP A 229 22.20 -35.88 -20.90
C ASP A 229 21.11 -34.79 -20.96
N PRO A 230 19.94 -34.97 -20.32
CA PRO A 230 18.96 -33.90 -20.13
C PRO A 230 19.54 -32.58 -19.58
N ALA A 231 20.66 -32.63 -18.85
CA ALA A 231 21.42 -31.46 -18.39
C ALA A 231 22.09 -30.66 -19.52
N MET A 232 22.20 -31.21 -20.73
CA MET A 232 22.73 -30.54 -21.93
C MET A 232 21.67 -29.71 -22.68
N ALA A 233 20.42 -29.63 -22.20
CA ALA A 233 19.41 -28.75 -22.77
C ALA A 233 19.72 -27.27 -22.45
N PRO A 234 19.52 -26.32 -23.39
CA PRO A 234 19.83 -24.91 -23.14
C PRO A 234 19.10 -24.36 -21.91
N GLU A 235 19.85 -23.92 -20.91
CA GLU A 235 19.30 -23.35 -19.68
C GLU A 235 19.04 -21.85 -19.82
N SER A 236 18.09 -21.32 -19.05
CA SER A 236 17.75 -19.89 -19.11
C SER A 236 18.86 -19.04 -18.51
N VAL A 237 19.55 -18.23 -19.33
CA VAL A 237 20.50 -17.20 -18.84
C VAL A 237 19.83 -15.94 -18.29
N ARG A 238 18.51 -15.96 -18.11
CA ARG A 238 17.76 -14.87 -17.48
C ARG A 238 17.37 -15.26 -16.06
N ALA A 239 17.86 -14.50 -15.08
CA ALA A 239 17.30 -14.49 -13.74
C ALA A 239 15.82 -14.08 -13.83
N ARG A 240 14.95 -14.92 -13.30
CA ARG A 240 13.51 -14.67 -13.22
C ARG A 240 13.09 -14.81 -11.78
N ALA A 241 12.29 -13.86 -11.32
CA ALA A 241 11.65 -13.97 -10.03
C ALA A 241 10.58 -15.07 -10.12
N ILE A 242 10.76 -16.13 -9.36
CA ILE A 242 9.70 -17.07 -9.03
C ILE A 242 8.97 -16.46 -7.83
N ILE A 243 7.88 -15.75 -8.13
CA ILE A 243 7.09 -15.06 -7.11
C ILE A 243 6.19 -16.08 -6.43
N THR A 244 6.43 -16.31 -5.14
CA THR A 244 5.60 -17.15 -4.27
C THR A 244 4.98 -16.26 -3.19
N GLY A 245 3.69 -15.95 -3.31
CA GLY A 245 3.03 -14.98 -2.43
C GLY A 245 3.65 -13.59 -2.54
N THR A 246 4.19 -13.06 -1.44
CA THR A 246 4.92 -11.77 -1.39
C THR A 246 6.45 -11.93 -1.50
N LYS A 247 6.98 -13.15 -1.56
CA LYS A 247 8.42 -13.43 -1.66
C LYS A 247 8.83 -13.75 -3.09
N ALA A 248 9.87 -13.08 -3.57
CA ALA A 248 10.56 -13.46 -4.80
C ALA A 248 11.71 -14.41 -4.44
N SER A 249 11.80 -15.56 -5.12
CA SER A 249 13.00 -16.39 -5.16
C SER A 249 13.60 -16.38 -6.56
N TYR A 250 14.91 -16.60 -6.66
CA TYR A 250 15.65 -16.57 -7.91
C TYR A 250 16.51 -17.83 -8.03
N ASP A 251 16.48 -18.46 -9.20
CA ASP A 251 17.32 -19.64 -9.50
C ASP A 251 18.81 -19.28 -9.38
N PHE A 252 19.17 -18.13 -9.96
CA PHE A 252 20.46 -17.47 -9.81
C PHE A 252 20.25 -15.95 -9.90
N TYR A 253 21.21 -15.16 -9.39
CA TYR A 253 21.14 -13.70 -9.50
C TYR A 253 22.53 -13.06 -9.70
N PRO A 254 22.82 -12.47 -10.88
CA PRO A 254 24.09 -11.78 -11.12
C PRO A 254 24.24 -10.48 -10.32
N THR A 255 25.38 -10.32 -9.67
CA THR A 255 25.75 -9.10 -8.93
C THR A 255 26.59 -8.15 -9.78
N ARG A 256 26.64 -6.89 -9.37
CA ARG A 256 27.37 -5.81 -10.06
C ARG A 256 28.88 -6.08 -10.09
N ASP A 257 29.43 -6.63 -9.02
CA ASP A 257 30.84 -7.00 -8.89
C ASP A 257 31.27 -8.03 -9.95
N LEU A 258 30.48 -9.09 -10.16
CA LEU A 258 30.80 -10.11 -11.17
C LEU A 258 30.91 -9.51 -12.58
N LEU A 259 30.00 -8.59 -12.93
CA LEU A 259 30.03 -7.93 -14.24
C LEU A 259 31.16 -6.91 -14.37
N LEU A 260 31.52 -6.24 -13.26
CA LEU A 260 32.64 -5.30 -13.24
C LEU A 260 33.98 -6.04 -13.38
N GLN A 261 34.14 -7.16 -12.68
CA GLN A 261 35.30 -8.06 -12.81
C GLN A 261 35.43 -8.57 -14.24
N GLU A 262 34.33 -9.03 -14.84
CA GLU A 262 34.30 -9.47 -16.23
C GLU A 262 34.65 -8.33 -17.21
N PHE A 263 34.12 -7.12 -16.99
CA PHE A 263 34.48 -5.95 -17.79
C PHE A 263 35.99 -5.71 -17.78
N HIS A 264 36.62 -5.72 -16.61
CA HIS A 264 38.06 -5.54 -16.50
C HIS A 264 38.87 -6.73 -17.03
N ALA A 265 38.35 -7.95 -16.95
CA ALA A 265 38.99 -9.12 -17.55
C ALA A 265 39.03 -9.02 -19.08
N ILE A 266 37.88 -8.72 -19.69
CA ILE A 266 37.78 -8.46 -21.15
C ILE A 266 38.67 -7.29 -21.54
N TRP A 267 38.65 -6.18 -20.79
CA TRP A 267 39.45 -5.01 -21.12
C TRP A 267 40.95 -5.32 -21.07
N ARG A 268 41.43 -6.00 -20.03
CA ARG A 268 42.85 -6.38 -19.89
C ARG A 268 43.31 -7.33 -20.99
N ALA A 269 42.47 -8.29 -21.38
CA ALA A 269 42.81 -9.24 -22.45
C ALA A 269 42.84 -8.58 -23.84
N GLN A 270 41.93 -7.65 -24.12
CA GLN A 270 41.79 -7.06 -25.47
C GLN A 270 42.61 -5.78 -25.68
N ALA A 271 42.92 -5.01 -24.63
CA ALA A 271 43.63 -3.74 -24.75
C ALA A 271 45.00 -3.83 -25.47
N PRO A 272 45.84 -4.86 -25.24
CA PRO A 272 47.10 -5.02 -25.97
C PRO A 272 46.94 -5.17 -27.50
N HIS A 273 45.75 -5.55 -27.97
CA HIS A 273 45.46 -5.80 -29.38
C HIS A 273 44.80 -4.61 -30.10
N HIS A 274 44.41 -3.57 -29.37
CA HIS A 274 43.66 -2.42 -29.88
C HIS A 274 44.16 -1.09 -29.30
N ALA A 275 44.86 -0.30 -30.12
CA ALA A 275 45.41 1.01 -29.69
C ALA A 275 44.34 1.99 -29.15
N THR A 276 43.09 1.82 -29.54
CA THR A 276 41.99 2.68 -29.10
C THR A 276 41.48 2.36 -27.68
N MET A 277 41.85 1.21 -27.10
CA MET A 277 41.44 0.78 -25.76
C MET A 277 42.33 1.39 -24.65
N THR A 278 42.33 2.72 -24.59
CA THR A 278 43.10 3.49 -23.59
C THR A 278 42.49 3.40 -22.18
N GLU A 279 43.27 3.72 -21.15
CA GLU A 279 42.77 3.80 -19.78
C GLU A 279 41.68 4.87 -19.60
N GLY A 280 41.76 5.97 -20.37
CA GLY A 280 40.70 6.98 -20.42
C GLY A 280 39.38 6.42 -20.95
N ALA A 281 39.44 5.65 -22.05
CA ALA A 281 38.28 4.97 -22.61
C ALA A 281 37.68 3.94 -21.63
N CYS A 282 38.55 3.19 -20.94
CA CYS A 282 38.15 2.23 -19.91
C CYS A 282 37.30 2.90 -18.81
N ARG A 283 37.84 3.96 -18.20
CA ARG A 283 37.16 4.71 -17.12
C ARG A 283 35.85 5.35 -17.58
N GLU A 284 35.81 5.91 -18.80
CA GLU A 284 34.60 6.50 -19.38
C GLU A 284 33.49 5.43 -19.55
N ILE A 285 33.81 4.31 -20.21
CA ILE A 285 32.86 3.23 -20.51
C ILE A 285 32.39 2.54 -19.22
N GLU A 286 33.31 2.22 -18.30
CA GLU A 286 33.00 1.62 -17.01
C GLU A 286 32.00 2.49 -16.22
N ARG A 287 32.31 3.79 -16.10
CA ARG A 287 31.43 4.76 -15.43
C ARG A 287 30.06 4.78 -16.07
N ILE A 288 29.96 4.81 -17.40
CA ILE A 288 28.65 4.81 -18.08
C ILE A 288 27.86 3.55 -17.74
N ILE A 289 28.47 2.36 -17.81
CA ILE A 289 27.79 1.08 -17.57
C ILE A 289 27.34 0.97 -16.11
N PHE A 290 28.24 1.22 -15.15
CA PHE A 290 28.06 0.81 -13.76
C PHE A 290 27.62 1.93 -12.82
N TYR A 291 27.71 3.21 -13.22
CA TYR A 291 27.25 4.33 -12.39
C TYR A 291 25.78 4.21 -12.00
N GLN A 292 25.48 4.45 -10.72
CA GLN A 292 24.13 4.64 -10.23
C GLN A 292 24.06 5.90 -9.38
N ARG A 293 22.93 6.61 -9.48
CA ARG A 293 22.68 7.77 -8.62
C ARG A 293 22.54 7.29 -7.17
N PRO A 294 23.02 8.08 -6.19
CA PRO A 294 22.87 7.75 -4.78
C PRO A 294 21.39 7.63 -4.40
N LEU A 295 21.14 6.87 -3.33
CA LEU A 295 19.80 6.80 -2.75
C LEU A 295 19.42 8.17 -2.20
N LYS A 296 18.12 8.45 -2.16
CA LYS A 296 17.63 9.65 -1.49
C LYS A 296 17.40 9.32 -0.03
N ASP A 297 17.89 10.17 0.86
CA ASP A 297 17.64 10.04 2.28
C ASP A 297 16.13 10.11 2.58
N PRO A 298 15.65 9.33 3.56
CA PRO A 298 14.28 9.43 4.03
C PRO A 298 14.05 10.80 4.68
N ILE A 299 12.85 11.35 4.48
CA ILE A 299 12.45 12.60 5.12
C ILE A 299 12.19 12.31 6.60
N VAL A 300 13.01 12.90 7.48
CA VAL A 300 12.87 12.83 8.93
C VAL A 300 11.90 13.92 9.39
N GLY A 301 11.04 13.63 10.36
CA GLY A 301 10.10 14.62 10.93
C GLY A 301 10.82 15.65 11.81
N LYS A 302 10.18 16.79 12.09
CA LYS A 302 10.76 17.83 12.95
C LYS A 302 10.61 17.51 14.44
N CYS A 303 11.49 18.08 15.25
CA CYS A 303 11.42 18.04 16.71
C CYS A 303 10.11 18.66 17.22
N SER A 304 9.48 18.05 18.23
CA SER A 304 8.22 18.56 18.78
C SER A 304 8.35 19.73 19.76
N LEU A 305 9.55 20.04 20.26
CA LEU A 305 9.78 21.16 21.19
C LEU A 305 10.56 22.33 20.57
N ASP A 306 11.52 22.01 19.70
CA ASP A 306 12.39 22.98 19.02
C ASP A 306 12.51 22.56 17.54
N PRO A 307 11.44 22.73 16.76
CA PRO A 307 11.35 22.26 15.37
C PRO A 307 12.29 23.02 14.45
N ALA A 308 12.84 22.33 13.45
CA ALA A 308 13.68 22.94 12.44
C ALA A 308 12.98 24.07 11.66
N THR A 309 13.68 25.18 11.49
CA THR A 309 13.23 26.34 10.70
C THR A 309 13.80 26.36 9.28
N ARG A 310 14.85 25.56 9.03
CA ARG A 310 15.53 25.41 7.73
C ARG A 310 15.52 23.95 7.23
N PRO A 311 15.86 23.71 5.95
CA PRO A 311 16.03 22.35 5.43
C PRO A 311 17.02 21.50 6.25
N PHE A 312 16.84 20.17 6.21
CA PHE A 312 17.62 19.22 7.03
C PHE A 312 19.14 19.37 6.93
N ASN A 313 19.66 19.69 5.74
CA ASN A 313 21.09 19.89 5.51
C ASN A 313 21.65 21.15 6.20
N GLU A 314 20.80 22.12 6.57
CA GLU A 314 21.20 23.38 7.22
C GLU A 314 20.80 23.46 8.69
N ASP A 315 19.86 22.61 9.12
CA ASP A 315 19.36 22.53 10.50
C ASP A 315 19.02 21.08 10.88
N PRO A 316 20.00 20.15 10.92
CA PRO A 316 19.72 18.74 11.20
C PRO A 316 19.26 18.50 12.65
N GLU A 317 19.71 19.32 13.61
CA GLU A 317 19.39 19.13 15.03
C GLU A 317 17.96 19.53 15.42
N GLY A 318 17.30 20.37 14.60
CA GLY A 318 15.87 20.67 14.71
C GLY A 318 14.95 19.56 14.17
N TYR A 319 15.52 18.50 13.58
CA TYR A 319 14.80 17.29 13.21
C TYR A 319 14.94 16.21 14.26
N ARG A 320 14.00 15.26 14.25
CA ARG A 320 13.92 14.16 15.22
C ARG A 320 15.21 13.36 15.26
N ALA A 321 15.75 13.16 16.46
CA ALA A 321 16.97 12.41 16.67
C ALA A 321 16.73 10.90 16.46
N PRO A 322 17.64 10.15 15.81
CA PRO A 322 17.49 8.72 15.64
C PRO A 322 17.60 7.99 16.99
N TRP A 323 16.83 6.92 17.19
CA TRP A 323 16.92 6.13 18.42
C TRP A 323 18.29 5.48 18.62
N ALA A 324 19.04 5.25 17.55
CA ALA A 324 20.41 4.79 17.63
C ALA A 324 21.35 5.80 18.34
N HIS A 325 21.02 7.09 18.36
CA HIS A 325 21.89 8.12 18.91
C HIS A 325 22.07 7.97 20.44
N PRO A 326 23.32 8.00 20.98
CA PRO A 326 23.58 7.84 22.41
C PRO A 326 22.80 8.82 23.32
N LEU A 327 22.73 10.10 22.95
CA LEU A 327 21.90 11.08 23.69
C LEU A 327 20.40 10.75 23.69
N ALA A 328 19.87 10.18 22.62
CA ALA A 328 18.46 9.79 22.56
C ALA A 328 18.18 8.59 23.48
N GLN A 329 19.10 7.62 23.55
CA GLN A 329 19.03 6.52 24.52
C GLN A 329 19.07 7.03 25.97
N ARG A 330 20.01 7.93 26.29
CA ARG A 330 20.12 8.56 27.61
C ARG A 330 18.84 9.32 27.99
N PHE A 331 18.30 10.12 27.09
CA PHE A 331 17.04 10.84 27.31
C PHE A 331 15.89 9.90 27.68
N ARG A 332 15.72 8.80 26.94
CA ARG A 332 14.69 7.79 27.23
C ARG A 332 14.91 7.15 28.61
N ILE A 333 16.13 6.69 28.89
CA ILE A 333 16.47 6.02 30.15
C ILE A 333 16.23 6.94 31.35
N LEU A 334 16.68 8.19 31.27
CA LEU A 334 16.43 9.18 32.31
C LEU A 334 14.93 9.43 32.47
N SER A 335 14.19 9.60 31.37
CA SER A 335 12.74 9.80 31.43
C SER A 335 12.02 8.66 32.15
N GLU A 336 12.42 7.41 31.90
CA GLU A 336 11.83 6.26 32.60
C GLU A 336 12.24 6.24 34.08
N ALA A 337 13.53 6.41 34.39
CA ALA A 337 14.03 6.38 35.76
C ALA A 337 13.42 7.48 36.64
N ARG A 338 13.21 8.69 36.09
CA ARG A 338 12.60 9.83 36.81
C ARG A 338 11.09 9.69 37.00
N ASN A 339 10.41 8.93 36.14
CA ASN A 339 8.97 8.69 36.24
C ASN A 339 8.63 7.46 37.11
N LEU A 340 9.63 6.76 37.65
CA LEU A 340 9.37 5.64 38.54
C LEU A 340 8.80 6.12 39.88
N GLU A 341 7.73 5.45 40.28
CA GLU A 341 7.12 5.56 41.60
C GLU A 341 7.05 4.18 42.22
N ILE A 342 7.24 4.11 43.53
CA ILE A 342 7.15 2.91 44.34
C ILE A 342 5.84 2.96 45.11
N ARG A 343 5.15 1.83 45.18
CA ARG A 343 3.98 1.60 46.01
C ARG A 343 4.26 0.42 46.93
N GLU A 344 4.25 0.69 48.23
CA GLU A 344 4.46 -0.30 49.30
C GLU A 344 3.09 -0.65 49.93
N THR A 345 2.90 -1.89 50.38
CA THR A 345 1.63 -2.31 51.00
C THR A 345 1.40 -1.53 52.30
N GLY A 346 0.21 -0.94 52.47
CA GLY A 346 -0.12 -0.12 53.63
C GLY A 346 0.52 1.28 53.65
N ARG A 347 1.32 1.63 52.64
CA ARG A 347 1.92 2.95 52.46
C ARG A 347 1.44 3.56 51.14
N GLY A 348 1.38 4.89 51.08
CA GLY A 348 1.05 5.62 49.85
C GLY A 348 2.08 5.38 48.74
N SER A 349 1.77 5.82 47.52
CA SER A 349 2.78 5.84 46.45
C SER A 349 3.73 7.01 46.64
N ARG A 350 5.03 6.80 46.37
CA ARG A 350 6.06 7.85 46.40
C ARG A 350 7.01 7.75 45.21
N LYS A 351 7.59 8.87 44.79
CA LYS A 351 8.68 8.90 43.80
C LYS A 351 10.00 8.38 44.38
N LEU A 352 10.91 7.99 43.50
CA LEU A 352 12.32 7.73 43.86
C LEU A 352 13.03 9.05 44.17
N THR A 353 13.95 9.02 45.13
CA THR A 353 14.88 10.15 45.31
C THR A 353 15.79 10.29 44.09
N LYS A 354 16.42 11.45 43.91
CA LYS A 354 17.40 11.65 42.83
C LYS A 354 18.50 10.59 42.83
N ALA A 355 19.08 10.30 44.00
CA ALA A 355 20.13 9.28 44.14
C ALA A 355 19.63 7.87 43.77
N GLN A 356 18.42 7.50 44.18
CA GLN A 356 17.81 6.21 43.81
C GLN A 356 17.60 6.12 42.30
N SER A 357 17.00 7.14 41.69
CA SER A 357 16.74 7.17 40.25
C SER A 357 18.03 7.28 39.41
N ASP A 358 19.08 7.93 39.92
CA ASP A 358 20.43 7.93 39.31
C ASP A 358 21.03 6.52 39.27
N ALA A 359 20.91 5.76 40.36
CA ALA A 359 21.36 4.37 40.41
C ALA A 359 20.60 3.49 39.40
N VAL A 360 19.29 3.70 39.24
CA VAL A 360 18.48 3.00 38.21
C VAL A 360 18.94 3.38 36.81
N ALA A 361 19.14 4.66 36.53
CA ALA A 361 19.61 5.13 35.23
C ALA A 361 20.98 4.54 34.86
N LEU A 362 21.91 4.49 35.82
CA LEU A 362 23.23 3.89 35.64
C LEU A 362 23.14 2.38 35.34
N ALA A 363 22.29 1.65 36.05
CA ALA A 363 22.06 0.23 35.82
C ALA A 363 21.50 -0.04 34.41
N LEU A 364 20.61 0.82 33.92
CA LEU A 364 20.02 0.74 32.58
C LEU A 364 21.03 1.08 31.48
N LEU A 365 21.89 2.09 31.68
CA LEU A 365 22.97 2.41 30.73
C LEU A 365 24.00 1.26 30.63
N GLY A 366 24.23 0.53 31.72
CA GLY A 366 25.15 -0.61 31.76
C GLY A 366 24.60 -1.90 31.15
N SER A 367 23.30 -2.01 30.89
CA SER A 367 22.63 -3.28 30.58
C SER A 367 21.77 -3.19 29.32
N LYS A 368 21.41 -4.33 28.73
CA LYS A 368 20.38 -4.39 27.67
C LYS A 368 18.98 -4.14 28.21
N GLU A 369 18.70 -4.66 29.40
CA GLU A 369 17.46 -4.50 30.16
C GLU A 369 17.76 -4.70 31.65
N VAL A 370 16.90 -4.20 32.53
CA VAL A 370 16.97 -4.43 33.97
C VAL A 370 15.59 -4.83 34.49
N LYS A 371 15.49 -6.05 35.05
CA LYS A 371 14.25 -6.58 35.64
C LYS A 371 13.86 -5.79 36.89
N PHE A 372 12.55 -5.63 37.13
CA PHE A 372 12.06 -4.94 38.34
C PHE A 372 12.53 -5.61 39.64
N ASP A 373 12.67 -6.94 39.66
CA ASP A 373 13.25 -7.65 40.81
C ASP A 373 14.66 -7.15 41.15
N LYS A 374 15.50 -6.97 40.12
CA LYS A 374 16.85 -6.45 40.30
C LYS A 374 16.84 -4.99 40.74
N LEU A 375 15.85 -4.20 40.32
CA LEU A 375 15.66 -2.83 40.80
C LEU A 375 15.24 -2.79 42.27
N ARG A 376 14.37 -3.70 42.73
CA ARG A 376 14.03 -3.81 44.17
C ARG A 376 15.28 -4.12 44.99
N THR A 377 16.10 -5.07 44.56
CA THR A 377 17.38 -5.37 45.22
C THR A 377 18.33 -4.17 45.21
N LEU A 378 18.50 -3.50 44.07
CA LEU A 378 19.36 -2.33 43.92
C LEU A 378 18.94 -1.19 44.85
N LEU A 379 17.64 -0.98 45.00
CA LEU A 379 17.06 0.10 45.80
C LEU A 379 16.79 -0.30 47.26
N LYS A 380 17.13 -1.54 47.65
CA LYS A 380 16.87 -2.12 48.98
C LYS A 380 15.40 -2.02 49.40
N LEU A 381 14.49 -2.31 48.46
CA LEU A 381 13.05 -2.28 48.69
C LEU A 381 12.51 -3.64 49.16
N PRO A 382 11.43 -3.65 49.97
CA PRO A 382 10.70 -4.88 50.29
C PRO A 382 10.19 -5.62 49.03
N ALA A 383 10.06 -6.94 49.11
CA ALA A 383 9.71 -7.79 47.97
C ALA A 383 8.31 -7.53 47.40
N GLU A 384 7.38 -7.07 48.24
CA GLU A 384 6.00 -6.72 47.90
C GLU A 384 5.87 -5.33 47.23
N SER A 385 6.94 -4.54 47.23
CA SER A 385 6.93 -3.21 46.61
C SER A 385 6.71 -3.31 45.11
N LYS A 386 5.80 -2.49 44.58
CA LYS A 386 5.50 -2.43 43.14
C LYS A 386 5.90 -1.10 42.55
N PHE A 387 6.42 -1.11 41.32
CA PHE A 387 6.63 0.12 40.56
C PHE A 387 5.39 0.49 39.74
N ASN A 388 5.14 1.78 39.51
CA ASN A 388 4.04 2.25 38.67
C ASN A 388 4.13 1.78 37.20
N LEU A 389 5.35 1.58 36.69
CA LEU A 389 5.61 1.03 35.35
C LEU A 389 5.67 -0.51 35.34
N GLU A 390 5.69 -1.15 36.50
CA GLU A 390 5.68 -2.60 36.63
C GLU A 390 4.26 -3.11 36.37
N SER A 391 4.19 -4.09 35.48
CA SER A 391 2.95 -4.82 35.24
C SER A 391 3.32 -6.23 34.80
N ASP A 392 2.35 -7.12 34.82
CA ASP A 392 2.51 -8.46 34.27
C ASP A 392 3.07 -8.47 32.83
N ARG A 393 2.88 -7.39 32.07
CA ARG A 393 3.35 -7.21 30.69
C ARG A 393 4.74 -6.58 30.57
N ARG A 394 5.17 -5.90 31.62
CA ARG A 394 6.42 -5.16 31.68
C ARG A 394 7.14 -5.59 32.93
N ALA A 395 7.90 -6.68 32.81
CA ALA A 395 8.73 -7.24 33.88
C ALA A 395 10.12 -6.60 33.98
N ALA A 396 10.49 -5.74 33.02
CA ALA A 396 11.78 -5.07 32.96
C ALA A 396 11.67 -3.68 32.32
N LEU A 397 12.69 -2.86 32.56
CA LEU A 397 12.95 -1.62 31.84
C LEU A 397 14.04 -1.84 30.80
N ASP A 398 13.87 -1.26 29.61
CA ASP A 398 14.83 -1.38 28.51
C ASP A 398 16.07 -0.52 28.79
N GLY A 399 17.25 -1.12 28.73
CA GLY A 399 18.53 -0.44 28.88
C GLY A 399 19.01 0.18 27.57
N ASP A 400 20.29 0.56 27.48
CA ASP A 400 20.83 1.20 26.27
C ASP A 400 20.95 0.19 25.11
N ALA A 401 19.99 0.27 24.18
CA ALA A 401 19.89 -0.65 23.06
C ALA A 401 21.03 -0.48 22.04
N THR A 402 21.62 0.72 21.92
CA THR A 402 22.76 0.96 21.04
C THR A 402 24.00 0.36 21.66
N ALA A 403 24.27 0.68 22.92
CA ALA A 403 25.42 0.16 23.64
C ALA A 403 25.38 -1.36 23.76
N ALA A 404 24.21 -1.96 24.00
CA ALA A 404 24.06 -3.41 24.07
C ALA A 404 24.48 -4.13 22.77
N ARG A 405 24.32 -3.50 21.61
CA ARG A 405 24.72 -4.09 20.31
C ARG A 405 26.19 -3.85 20.00
N LEU A 406 26.70 -2.66 20.30
CA LEU A 406 28.08 -2.29 20.01
C LEU A 406 29.07 -2.86 21.03
N SER A 407 28.61 -3.17 22.25
CA SER A 407 29.41 -3.85 23.27
C SER A 407 29.50 -5.37 23.10
N ASP A 408 29.13 -5.93 21.94
CA ASP A 408 29.27 -7.36 21.68
C ASP A 408 30.74 -7.78 21.80
N LYS A 409 30.99 -8.97 22.37
CA LYS A 409 32.35 -9.47 22.62
C LYS A 409 33.20 -9.62 21.34
N ASN A 410 32.55 -9.76 20.19
CA ASN A 410 33.21 -9.88 18.88
C ASN A 410 33.21 -8.56 18.09
N GLY A 411 32.80 -7.46 18.73
CA GLY A 411 32.92 -6.09 18.23
C GLY A 411 33.82 -5.27 19.15
N PHE A 412 33.32 -4.17 19.71
CA PHE A 412 34.08 -3.36 20.68
C PHE A 412 34.17 -3.96 22.09
N GLY A 413 33.38 -4.99 22.40
CA GLY A 413 33.39 -5.64 23.71
C GLY A 413 33.15 -4.67 24.88
N LYS A 414 33.90 -4.86 25.97
CA LYS A 414 33.81 -4.01 27.17
C LYS A 414 34.30 -2.58 26.93
N ALA A 415 35.20 -2.37 25.95
CA ALA A 415 35.80 -1.06 25.68
C ALA A 415 34.76 -0.01 25.26
N TRP A 416 33.69 -0.42 24.55
CA TRP A 416 32.61 0.48 24.12
C TRP A 416 32.08 1.37 25.26
N ARG A 417 31.79 0.76 26.42
CA ARG A 417 31.20 1.48 27.57
C ARG A 417 32.19 2.42 28.25
N GLY A 418 33.49 2.23 28.03
CA GLY A 418 34.55 3.10 28.53
C GLY A 418 34.82 4.33 27.65
N PHE A 419 34.32 4.34 26.41
CA PHE A 419 34.51 5.49 25.53
C PHE A 419 33.77 6.73 26.05
N PRO A 420 34.37 7.94 25.91
CA PRO A 420 33.66 9.21 26.11
C PRO A 420 32.41 9.28 25.24
N LEU A 421 31.40 10.02 25.70
CA LEU A 421 30.11 10.12 25.02
C LEU A 421 30.27 10.67 23.59
N GLU A 422 31.14 11.65 23.41
CA GLU A 422 31.47 12.28 22.13
C GLU A 422 32.04 11.26 21.14
N ARG A 423 32.87 10.33 21.64
CA ARG A 423 33.42 9.25 20.82
C ARG A 423 32.37 8.23 20.44
N GLN A 424 31.48 7.86 21.38
CA GLN A 424 30.34 6.98 21.08
C GLN A 424 29.44 7.59 20.01
N ILE A 425 29.16 8.90 20.09
CA ILE A 425 28.36 9.64 19.10
C ILE A 425 29.03 9.59 17.73
N ALA A 426 30.32 9.94 17.64
CA ALA A 426 31.06 9.95 16.37
C ALA A 426 31.05 8.58 15.66
N ILE A 427 31.23 7.49 16.43
CA ILE A 427 31.18 6.12 15.87
C ILE A 427 29.76 5.80 15.37
N VAL A 428 28.73 6.09 16.16
CA VAL A 428 27.32 5.84 15.75
C VAL A 428 26.96 6.65 14.50
N GLU A 429 27.38 7.91 14.40
CA GLU A 429 27.14 8.75 13.22
C GLU A 429 27.82 8.18 11.97
N LYS A 430 29.07 7.71 12.07
CA LYS A 430 29.76 7.02 10.96
C LYS A 430 29.02 5.75 10.54
N LEU A 431 28.61 4.93 11.51
CA LEU A 431 27.80 3.72 11.27
C LEU A 431 26.45 4.03 10.63
N MET A 432 25.90 5.23 10.77
CA MET A 432 24.63 5.63 10.16
C MET A 432 24.79 6.29 8.79
N THR A 433 25.90 6.99 8.54
CA THR A 433 26.07 7.86 7.37
C THR A 433 26.77 7.16 6.21
N VAL A 434 27.79 6.34 6.47
CA VAL A 434 28.60 5.68 5.43
C VAL A 434 27.82 4.56 4.73
N GLU A 435 27.77 4.60 3.40
CA GLU A 435 26.99 3.63 2.58
C GLU A 435 27.80 2.43 2.13
N VAL A 436 29.10 2.64 1.90
CA VAL A 436 30.03 1.62 1.40
C VAL A 436 30.60 0.86 2.58
N GLU A 437 30.39 -0.45 2.60
CA GLU A 437 30.85 -1.32 3.70
C GLU A 437 32.38 -1.31 3.83
N ALA A 438 33.11 -1.40 2.71
CA ALA A 438 34.57 -1.39 2.71
C ALA A 438 35.15 -0.12 3.35
N GLU A 439 34.69 1.07 2.93
CA GLU A 439 35.14 2.35 3.50
C GLU A 439 34.90 2.44 5.02
N LEU A 440 33.80 1.85 5.50
CA LEU A 440 33.46 1.83 6.92
C LEU A 440 34.34 0.85 7.69
N VAL A 441 34.65 -0.32 7.11
CA VAL A 441 35.56 -1.30 7.70
C VAL A 441 36.96 -0.70 7.83
N ASP A 442 37.50 -0.09 6.76
CA ASP A 442 38.82 0.54 6.77
C ASP A 442 38.90 1.62 7.86
N TRP A 443 37.86 2.45 8.00
CA TRP A 443 37.80 3.47 9.05
C TRP A 443 37.73 2.86 10.47
N LEU A 444 36.98 1.76 10.64
CA LEU A 444 36.90 1.05 11.93
C LEU A 444 38.22 0.38 12.31
N GLU A 445 39.01 -0.07 11.34
CA GLU A 445 40.34 -0.61 11.59
C GLU A 445 41.31 0.51 11.98
N GLN A 446 41.42 1.56 11.16
CA GLN A 446 42.41 2.61 11.32
C GLN A 446 42.13 3.53 12.51
N GLU A 447 40.89 3.99 12.66
CA GLU A 447 40.54 5.02 13.66
C GLU A 447 39.98 4.43 14.94
N CYS A 448 39.42 3.22 14.88
CA CYS A 448 38.81 2.55 16.05
C CYS A 448 39.63 1.37 16.57
N GLY A 449 40.72 0.97 15.89
CA GLY A 449 41.64 -0.09 16.33
C GLY A 449 41.00 -1.48 16.37
N LEU A 450 39.95 -1.72 15.58
CA LEU A 450 39.33 -3.04 15.49
C LEU A 450 40.10 -3.94 14.52
N GLY A 451 40.22 -5.23 14.83
CA GLY A 451 40.71 -6.21 13.87
C GLY A 451 39.71 -6.45 12.72
N PRO A 452 40.13 -7.01 11.57
CA PRO A 452 39.31 -7.07 10.37
C PRO A 452 37.94 -7.75 10.55
N GLU A 453 37.90 -8.88 11.26
CA GLU A 453 36.64 -9.58 11.53
C GLU A 453 35.69 -8.78 12.44
N ALA A 454 36.24 -8.09 13.44
CA ALA A 454 35.47 -7.26 14.36
C ALA A 454 34.95 -6.01 13.66
N ALA A 455 35.79 -5.36 12.83
CA ALA A 455 35.41 -4.21 12.01
C ALA A 455 34.27 -4.58 11.04
N ALA A 456 34.39 -5.69 10.31
CA ALA A 456 33.33 -6.19 9.43
C ALA A 456 32.02 -6.50 10.18
N ARG A 457 32.11 -7.09 11.38
CA ARG A 457 30.92 -7.36 12.21
C ARG A 457 30.26 -6.09 12.71
N VAL A 458 31.04 -5.12 13.19
CA VAL A 458 30.53 -3.83 13.66
C VAL A 458 29.91 -3.03 12.51
N ALA A 459 30.54 -3.00 11.34
CA ALA A 459 29.99 -2.36 10.14
C ALA A 459 28.61 -2.91 9.76
N ASN A 460 28.41 -4.22 9.92
CA ASN A 460 27.16 -4.94 9.62
C ASN A 460 26.17 -4.99 10.79
N THR A 461 26.47 -4.36 11.92
CA THR A 461 25.58 -4.36 13.09
C THR A 461 24.37 -3.47 12.85
N SER A 462 23.17 -4.05 12.95
CA SER A 462 21.92 -3.29 12.82
C SER A 462 21.69 -2.43 14.06
N LEU A 463 21.68 -1.11 13.91
CA LEU A 463 21.39 -0.16 14.99
C LEU A 463 19.87 -0.01 15.26
N PRO A 464 19.45 0.54 16.42
CA PRO A 464 18.04 0.74 16.72
C PRO A 464 17.35 1.60 15.64
N GLU A 465 16.27 1.09 15.07
CA GLU A 465 15.51 1.80 14.04
C GLU A 465 14.57 2.87 14.64
N GLY A 466 14.18 3.84 13.82
CA GLY A 466 13.22 4.87 14.19
C GLY A 466 13.85 6.11 14.83
N HIS A 467 13.00 7.07 15.20
CA HIS A 467 13.43 8.36 15.72
C HIS A 467 12.64 8.72 16.99
N CYS A 468 13.32 9.39 17.91
CA CYS A 468 12.74 10.08 19.05
C CYS A 468 11.86 11.23 18.57
N ARG A 469 10.82 11.60 19.33
CA ARG A 469 9.99 12.79 19.01
C ARG A 469 10.77 14.12 19.10
N LEU A 470 11.86 14.13 19.87
CA LEU A 470 12.71 15.30 20.08
C LEU A 470 13.92 15.26 19.15
N GLY A 471 14.37 16.43 18.73
CA GLY A 471 15.63 16.63 18.04
C GLY A 471 16.81 16.78 18.99
N LEU A 472 18.02 16.68 18.45
CA LEU A 472 19.25 16.73 19.25
C LEU A 472 19.40 18.07 19.98
N ARG A 473 18.98 19.18 19.37
CA ARG A 473 19.03 20.50 20.00
C ARG A 473 18.26 20.55 21.32
N ALA A 474 17.03 20.03 21.32
CA ALA A 474 16.21 19.97 22.53
C ALA A 474 16.80 18.97 23.55
N ILE A 475 17.23 17.79 23.10
CA ILE A 475 17.81 16.76 23.97
C ILE A 475 19.07 17.27 24.67
N LYS A 476 19.96 17.97 23.96
CA LYS A 476 21.20 18.56 24.51
C LYS A 476 20.95 19.56 25.64
N LYS A 477 19.82 20.26 25.62
CA LYS A 477 19.43 21.20 26.70
C LYS A 477 18.69 20.50 27.86
N ILE A 478 17.86 19.50 27.56
CA ILE A 478 17.01 18.83 28.56
C ILE A 478 17.81 17.83 29.40
N VAL A 479 18.66 17.01 28.77
CA VAL A 479 19.36 15.92 29.44
C VAL A 479 20.24 16.40 30.59
N PRO A 480 21.04 17.49 30.46
CA PRO A 480 21.83 18.01 31.58
C PRO A 480 20.99 18.37 32.81
N VAL A 481 19.83 19.03 32.62
CA VAL A 481 18.91 19.36 33.72
C VAL A 481 18.39 18.09 34.40
N MET A 482 17.94 17.11 33.61
CA MET A 482 17.47 15.83 34.15
C MET A 482 18.55 15.03 34.87
N GLN A 483 19.83 15.21 34.54
CA GLN A 483 20.96 14.52 35.18
C GLN A 483 21.39 15.20 36.48
N ASN A 484 21.44 16.53 36.49
CA ASN A 484 22.12 17.28 37.53
C ASN A 484 21.18 17.86 38.58
N GLU A 485 19.93 18.14 38.23
CA GLU A 485 19.01 18.87 39.10
C GLU A 485 17.98 17.98 39.81
N VAL A 486 17.44 18.49 40.92
CA VAL A 486 16.28 17.93 41.62
C VAL A 486 14.97 18.47 41.06
N GLY A 487 13.89 17.72 41.20
CA GLY A 487 12.53 18.13 40.83
C GLY A 487 11.98 19.20 41.76
N ASP A 488 10.76 19.67 41.47
CA ASP A 488 10.14 20.75 42.23
C ASP A 488 9.75 20.32 43.66
N ASP A 489 9.69 19.01 43.92
CA ASP A 489 9.50 18.43 45.26
C ASP A 489 10.79 18.45 46.13
N GLY A 490 11.92 18.90 45.58
CA GLY A 490 13.20 19.02 46.27
C GLY A 490 13.90 17.68 46.60
N VAL A 491 13.30 16.54 46.24
CA VAL A 491 13.77 15.20 46.65
C VAL A 491 14.01 14.29 45.45
N SER A 492 13.09 14.28 44.48
CA SER A 492 13.20 13.49 43.26
C SER A 492 14.16 14.15 42.28
N GLY A 493 14.65 13.40 41.29
CA GLY A 493 15.41 14.00 40.19
C GLY A 493 14.48 14.72 39.22
N ALA A 494 14.94 15.82 38.61
CA ALA A 494 14.11 16.61 37.70
C ALA A 494 13.54 15.74 36.55
N GLY A 495 12.22 15.67 36.46
CA GLY A 495 11.51 14.94 35.41
C GLY A 495 11.60 15.64 34.06
N TYR A 496 11.22 14.95 32.99
CA TYR A 496 11.21 15.53 31.64
C TYR A 496 10.38 16.82 31.55
N TYR A 497 9.20 16.85 32.19
CA TYR A 497 8.34 18.03 32.21
C TYR A 497 9.02 19.23 32.85
N GLU A 498 9.55 19.06 34.06
CA GLU A 498 10.22 20.11 34.82
C GLU A 498 11.47 20.60 34.07
N ALA A 499 12.28 19.66 33.57
CA ALA A 499 13.46 19.97 32.78
C ALA A 499 13.13 20.78 31.53
N ALA A 500 12.08 20.40 30.80
CA ALA A 500 11.60 21.16 29.64
C ALA A 500 11.14 22.57 30.04
N LYS A 501 10.36 22.69 31.12
CA LYS A 501 9.83 23.97 31.62
C LYS A 501 10.95 24.93 32.02
N ARG A 502 11.99 24.45 32.72
CA ARG A 502 13.14 25.26 33.19
C ARG A 502 13.93 25.89 32.05
N ILE A 503 14.06 25.18 30.93
CA ILE A 503 14.76 25.69 29.74
C ILE A 503 13.83 26.45 28.77
N GLY A 504 12.60 26.75 29.19
CA GLY A 504 11.63 27.54 28.42
C GLY A 504 10.82 26.76 27.38
N TYR A 505 10.84 25.42 27.40
CA TYR A 505 9.96 24.60 26.56
C TYR A 505 8.69 24.20 27.30
N ASP A 506 7.57 24.20 26.60
CA ASP A 506 6.31 23.67 27.12
C ASP A 506 5.87 22.46 26.30
N HIS A 507 6.02 21.28 26.89
CA HIS A 507 5.64 20.01 26.28
C HIS A 507 4.13 19.74 26.22
N ALA A 508 3.31 20.55 26.92
CA ALA A 508 1.85 20.40 27.02
C ALA A 508 1.09 21.55 26.35
N LYS A 509 1.74 22.68 26.07
CA LYS A 509 1.13 23.81 25.35
C LYS A 509 0.83 23.41 23.92
N LEU A 510 -0.46 23.16 23.67
CA LEU A 510 -0.98 23.19 22.31
C LEU A 510 -0.80 24.61 21.77
N PRO A 511 -0.42 24.78 20.50
CA PRO A 511 -0.45 26.09 19.87
C PRO A 511 -1.84 26.71 20.07
N THR A 512 -1.92 27.84 20.76
CA THR A 512 -3.15 28.61 20.92
C THR A 512 -3.16 29.68 19.84
N GLY A 513 -3.93 29.46 18.78
CA GLY A 513 -4.11 30.41 17.69
C GLY A 513 -5.40 31.20 17.84
N GLY A 514 -5.85 31.49 19.07
CA GLY A 514 -7.07 32.25 19.32
C GLY A 514 -7.15 33.62 18.62
N ASP A 515 -6.08 34.03 17.92
CA ASP A 515 -5.92 35.30 17.22
C ASP A 515 -5.94 35.19 15.67
N LEU A 516 -6.11 34.01 15.05
CA LEU A 516 -6.29 33.97 13.58
C LEU A 516 -7.77 34.00 13.20
N ASP A 517 -8.11 34.90 12.28
CA ASP A 517 -9.47 35.02 11.73
C ASP A 517 -9.91 33.77 10.94
N TYR A 518 -8.96 33.03 10.36
CA TYR A 518 -9.25 31.88 9.49
C TYR A 518 -8.20 30.78 9.62
N LEU A 519 -8.63 29.53 9.39
CA LEU A 519 -7.73 28.39 9.34
C LEU A 519 -6.72 28.55 8.18
N PRO A 520 -5.39 28.58 8.46
CA PRO A 520 -4.36 28.68 7.44
C PRO A 520 -4.22 27.36 6.68
N TYR A 521 -3.29 27.21 5.73
CA TYR A 521 -2.94 25.86 5.25
C TYR A 521 -2.42 25.02 6.43
N TYR A 522 -2.95 23.80 6.62
CA TYR A 522 -2.66 23.00 7.82
C TYR A 522 -1.16 22.77 8.04
N GLY A 523 -0.35 22.65 6.98
CA GLY A 523 1.10 22.46 7.11
C GLY A 523 1.84 23.67 7.68
N LYS A 524 1.23 24.86 7.62
CA LYS A 524 1.76 26.07 8.28
C LYS A 524 1.52 26.01 9.81
N TRP A 525 0.40 25.45 10.24
CA TRP A 525 0.02 25.36 11.66
C TRP A 525 0.61 24.11 12.33
N LEU A 526 0.46 22.95 11.69
CA LEU A 526 0.98 21.65 12.12
C LEU A 526 2.41 21.42 11.56
N ALA A 527 3.27 22.42 11.71
CA ALA A 527 4.58 22.47 11.05
C ALA A 527 5.57 21.39 11.53
N ASP A 528 5.34 20.79 12.70
CA ASP A 528 6.10 19.67 13.26
C ASP A 528 5.62 18.29 12.78
N ALA A 529 4.37 18.23 12.30
CA ALA A 529 3.72 17.02 11.81
C ALA A 529 3.97 16.77 10.31
N VAL A 530 4.43 17.78 9.56
CA VAL A 530 4.80 17.69 8.15
C VAL A 530 6.19 18.27 7.88
N VAL A 531 6.75 17.94 6.71
CA VAL A 531 8.04 18.46 6.27
C VAL A 531 7.90 19.00 4.85
N GLY A 532 8.23 20.27 4.69
CA GLY A 532 8.26 20.98 3.41
C GLY A 532 9.68 21.41 3.03
N SER A 533 9.82 21.99 1.84
CA SER A 533 11.08 22.55 1.35
C SER A 533 11.49 23.84 2.06
N GLY A 534 10.54 24.58 2.62
CA GLY A 534 10.76 25.92 3.16
C GLY A 534 10.93 27.01 2.08
N ASP A 535 10.98 26.64 0.79
CA ASP A 535 11.20 27.58 -0.32
C ASP A 535 9.91 28.34 -0.64
N ALA A 536 9.93 29.66 -0.54
CA ALA A 536 8.78 30.51 -0.83
C ALA A 536 8.36 30.51 -2.31
N ARG A 537 9.23 30.05 -3.23
CA ARG A 537 8.90 29.89 -4.65
C ARG A 537 8.06 28.63 -4.91
N ASP A 538 8.06 27.69 -3.97
CA ASP A 538 7.26 26.48 -4.07
C ASP A 538 5.80 26.75 -3.68
N GLY A 539 4.87 26.03 -4.31
CA GLY A 539 3.46 26.06 -3.86
C GLY A 539 3.32 25.56 -2.42
N LYS A 540 2.29 26.05 -1.70
CA LYS A 540 2.06 25.81 -0.26
C LYS A 540 2.31 24.37 0.24
N GLU A 541 1.92 23.35 -0.53
CA GLU A 541 2.08 21.93 -0.17
C GLU A 541 3.53 21.49 -0.18
N ARG A 542 4.33 22.01 -1.11
CA ARG A 542 5.76 21.72 -1.20
C ARG A 542 6.55 22.61 -0.24
N GLN A 543 6.17 23.89 -0.11
CA GLN A 543 6.79 24.82 0.82
C GLN A 543 6.63 24.39 2.28
N PHE A 544 5.39 24.19 2.76
CA PHE A 544 5.11 23.87 4.17
C PHE A 544 5.04 22.36 4.44
N GLY A 545 4.93 21.54 3.39
CA GLY A 545 4.79 20.10 3.51
C GLY A 545 3.33 19.64 3.47
N GLN A 546 3.14 18.35 3.25
CA GLN A 546 1.83 17.71 3.22
C GLN A 546 1.87 16.36 3.93
N PHE A 547 0.75 15.95 4.53
CA PHE A 547 0.67 14.61 5.09
C PHE A 547 0.79 13.56 3.98
N PRO A 548 1.62 12.50 4.16
CA PRO A 548 1.76 11.45 3.16
C PRO A 548 0.46 10.65 2.94
N ASN A 549 -0.43 10.64 3.93
CA ASN A 549 -1.75 10.02 3.82
C ASN A 549 -2.71 10.97 3.08
N PRO A 550 -3.16 10.63 1.85
CA PRO A 550 -4.01 11.50 1.06
C PRO A 550 -5.38 11.74 1.71
N THR A 551 -5.92 10.75 2.44
CA THR A 551 -7.20 10.87 3.14
C THR A 551 -7.15 11.99 4.18
N VAL A 552 -6.07 12.07 4.97
CA VAL A 552 -5.88 13.14 5.95
C VAL A 552 -5.65 14.49 5.30
N HIS A 553 -4.84 14.52 4.23
CA HIS A 553 -4.61 15.75 3.47
C HIS A 553 -5.91 16.34 2.91
N ILE A 554 -6.75 15.52 2.30
CA ILE A 554 -8.04 15.92 1.72
C ILE A 554 -9.02 16.32 2.83
N GLY A 555 -9.14 15.49 3.88
CA GLY A 555 -10.03 15.72 5.01
C GLY A 555 -9.78 17.05 5.71
N LEU A 556 -8.53 17.35 6.11
CA LEU A 556 -8.16 18.65 6.70
C LEU A 556 -8.37 19.81 5.71
N GLY A 557 -8.17 19.56 4.41
CA GLY A 557 -8.44 20.54 3.36
C GLY A 557 -9.92 20.90 3.19
N GLN A 558 -10.83 19.91 3.33
CA GLN A 558 -12.28 20.14 3.31
C GLN A 558 -12.75 20.78 4.61
N LEU A 559 -12.25 20.32 5.76
CA LEU A 559 -12.50 20.95 7.06
C LEU A 559 -12.16 22.44 7.04
N ARG A 560 -10.97 22.78 6.52
CA ARG A 560 -10.53 24.17 6.36
C ARG A 560 -11.52 25.02 5.54
N ARG A 561 -11.99 24.48 4.41
CA ARG A 561 -12.91 25.20 3.52
C ARG A 561 -14.26 25.43 4.20
N LEU A 562 -14.82 24.39 4.81
CA LEU A 562 -16.08 24.47 5.53
C LEU A 562 -16.02 25.49 6.67
N VAL A 563 -15.05 25.33 7.58
CA VAL A 563 -14.93 26.20 8.76
C VAL A 563 -14.66 27.64 8.36
N ASN A 564 -13.79 27.90 7.39
CA ASN A 564 -13.55 29.26 6.92
C ASN A 564 -14.78 29.87 6.23
N GLU A 565 -15.67 29.07 5.65
CA GLU A 565 -16.90 29.59 5.05
C GLU A 565 -17.98 29.86 6.11
N LEU A 566 -18.05 29.02 7.14
CA LEU A 566 -18.84 29.29 8.34
C LEU A 566 -18.40 30.57 9.04
N ILE A 567 -17.09 30.77 9.23
CA ILE A 567 -16.56 31.99 9.85
C ILE A 567 -16.88 33.24 9.03
N ARG A 568 -16.73 33.18 7.69
CA ARG A 568 -17.11 34.31 6.81
C ARG A 568 -18.59 34.67 6.92
N THR A 569 -19.44 33.66 7.05
CA THR A 569 -20.89 33.86 7.05
C THR A 569 -21.40 34.28 8.43
N TYR A 570 -20.97 33.58 9.49
CA TYR A 570 -21.57 33.63 10.82
C TYR A 570 -20.62 34.16 11.92
N GLY A 571 -19.36 34.46 11.60
CA GLY A 571 -18.33 34.79 12.59
C GLY A 571 -17.69 33.54 13.23
N PRO A 572 -16.67 33.71 14.08
CA PRO A 572 -15.95 32.60 14.71
C PRO A 572 -16.85 31.79 15.66
N PRO A 573 -16.72 30.46 15.71
CA PRO A 573 -17.49 29.63 16.62
C PRO A 573 -17.08 29.89 18.07
N THR A 574 -18.05 29.91 18.98
CA THR A 574 -17.79 30.04 20.42
C THR A 574 -17.19 28.76 20.97
N GLU A 575 -17.70 27.62 20.50
CA GLU A 575 -17.28 26.28 20.89
C GLU A 575 -17.29 25.33 19.67
N ILE A 576 -16.43 24.31 19.68
CA ILE A 576 -16.40 23.28 18.64
C ILE A 576 -16.45 21.90 19.28
N SER A 577 -17.30 21.03 18.75
CA SER A 577 -17.40 19.62 19.12
C SER A 577 -17.11 18.74 17.91
N ILE A 578 -16.22 17.76 18.08
CA ILE A 578 -15.78 16.88 16.98
C ILE A 578 -16.04 15.44 17.38
N GLU A 579 -16.76 14.68 16.55
CA GLU A 579 -16.91 13.25 16.75
C GLU A 579 -15.61 12.48 16.46
N PHE A 580 -15.37 11.41 17.23
CA PHE A 580 -14.17 10.57 17.15
C PHE A 580 -14.48 9.10 17.34
N THR A 581 -13.80 8.23 16.60
CA THR A 581 -13.88 6.77 16.72
C THR A 581 -13.04 6.24 17.90
N ARG A 582 -13.37 6.62 19.13
CA ARG A 582 -12.75 6.08 20.36
C ARG A 582 -13.74 5.19 21.05
N ALA A 583 -13.29 4.03 21.50
CA ALA A 583 -14.03 3.23 22.47
C ALA A 583 -14.17 4.04 23.78
N LEU A 584 -15.35 3.96 24.39
CA LEU A 584 -15.59 4.51 25.73
C LEU A 584 -14.64 3.87 26.75
N ARG A 585 -14.43 4.54 27.89
CA ARG A 585 -13.59 4.04 28.98
C ARG A 585 -14.11 2.67 29.40
N LEU A 586 -13.30 1.63 29.17
CA LEU A 586 -13.57 0.27 29.62
C LEU A 586 -13.68 0.23 31.15
N SER A 587 -14.57 -0.59 31.69
CA SER A 587 -14.67 -0.84 33.14
C SER A 587 -13.35 -1.41 33.69
N GLU A 588 -13.15 -1.40 35.02
CA GLU A 588 -11.94 -2.01 35.61
C GLU A 588 -11.83 -3.50 35.27
N ASP A 589 -12.95 -4.23 35.26
CA ASP A 589 -12.99 -5.64 34.85
C ASP A 589 -12.68 -5.84 33.37
N GLN A 590 -13.25 -5.01 32.49
CA GLN A 590 -12.94 -5.06 31.06
C GLN A 590 -11.47 -4.67 30.78
N LYS A 591 -10.93 -3.67 31.49
CA LYS A 591 -9.50 -3.33 31.44
C LYS A 591 -8.66 -4.48 31.94
N ALA A 592 -9.03 -5.12 33.06
CA ALA A 592 -8.33 -6.27 33.61
C ALA A 592 -8.38 -7.46 32.65
N GLN A 593 -9.52 -7.72 31.99
CA GLN A 593 -9.67 -8.79 31.00
C GLN A 593 -8.81 -8.51 29.76
N VAL A 594 -8.89 -7.31 29.20
CA VAL A 594 -8.01 -6.90 28.08
C VAL A 594 -6.55 -6.97 28.52
N GLN A 595 -6.24 -6.55 29.76
CA GLN A 595 -4.89 -6.65 30.35
C GLN A 595 -4.39 -8.10 30.40
N ARG A 596 -5.20 -9.01 30.95
CA ARG A 596 -4.96 -10.46 30.99
C ARG A 596 -4.79 -11.04 29.58
N GLU A 597 -5.60 -10.65 28.61
CA GLU A 597 -5.51 -11.16 27.23
C GLU A 597 -4.22 -10.74 26.53
N GLN A 598 -3.86 -9.45 26.51
CA GLN A 598 -2.59 -9.07 25.86
C GLN A 598 -1.36 -9.52 26.68
N ARG A 599 -1.49 -9.77 27.99
CA ARG A 599 -0.45 -10.45 28.79
C ARG A 599 -0.26 -11.88 28.30
N LYS A 600 -1.32 -12.69 28.24
CA LYS A 600 -1.29 -14.05 27.68
C LYS A 600 -0.67 -14.06 26.27
N ASN A 601 -0.97 -13.05 25.45
CA ASN A 601 -0.37 -12.93 24.12
C ASN A 601 1.13 -12.60 24.15
N GLN A 602 1.58 -11.73 25.06
CA GLN A 602 3.00 -11.40 25.25
C GLN A 602 3.80 -12.58 25.81
N ASP A 603 3.27 -13.26 26.82
CA ASP A 603 3.91 -14.44 27.42
C ASP A 603 4.09 -15.54 26.38
N LYS A 604 3.05 -15.81 25.56
CA LYS A 604 3.15 -16.71 24.40
C LYS A 604 4.21 -16.25 23.39
N ASN A 605 4.28 -14.96 23.08
CA ASN A 605 5.31 -14.45 22.17
C ASN A 605 6.72 -14.58 22.73
N ARG A 606 6.91 -14.39 24.05
CA ARG A 606 8.19 -14.57 24.73
C ARG A 606 8.60 -16.04 24.73
N ALA A 607 7.67 -16.96 25.03
CA ALA A 607 7.92 -18.40 24.95
C ALA A 607 8.33 -18.82 23.54
N ARG A 608 7.60 -18.38 22.50
CA ARG A 608 7.97 -18.62 21.09
C ARG A 608 9.33 -18.03 20.73
N ALA A 609 9.66 -16.84 21.25
CA ALA A 609 10.96 -16.23 21.00
C ALA A 609 12.11 -17.05 21.60
N ALA A 610 11.93 -17.56 22.83
CA ALA A 610 12.91 -18.42 23.49
C ALA A 610 13.07 -19.76 22.78
N GLU A 611 11.97 -20.39 22.35
CA GLU A 611 12.00 -21.64 21.58
C GLU A 611 12.70 -21.46 20.22
N LEU A 612 12.43 -20.35 19.53
CA LEU A 612 13.15 -20.00 18.29
C LEU A 612 14.65 -19.84 18.53
N GLU A 613 15.04 -19.18 19.63
CA GLU A 613 16.44 -18.96 19.99
C GLU A 613 17.16 -20.29 20.30
N GLN A 614 16.51 -21.20 21.04
CA GLN A 614 17.02 -22.55 21.31
C GLN A 614 17.26 -23.35 20.03
N LEU A 615 16.38 -23.19 19.03
CA LEU A 615 16.49 -23.85 17.73
C LEU A 615 17.44 -23.12 16.76
N GLY A 616 18.10 -22.04 17.19
CA GLY A 616 19.03 -21.27 16.36
C GLY A 616 18.38 -20.36 15.32
N PHE A 617 17.08 -20.07 15.45
CA PHE A 617 16.33 -19.19 14.54
C PHE A 617 16.07 -17.80 15.14
N PRO A 618 16.05 -16.73 14.32
CA PRO A 618 15.79 -15.38 14.82
C PRO A 618 14.32 -15.17 15.21
N ALA A 619 14.09 -14.56 16.38
CA ALA A 619 12.77 -14.15 16.89
C ALA A 619 12.20 -12.90 16.17
N ASN A 620 12.12 -12.95 14.84
CA ASN A 620 11.54 -11.88 14.03
C ASN A 620 10.00 -11.99 13.95
N PRO A 621 9.28 -10.91 13.54
CA PRO A 621 7.82 -10.92 13.47
C PRO A 621 7.21 -12.04 12.62
N ARG A 622 7.90 -12.48 11.55
CA ARG A 622 7.42 -13.57 10.68
C ARG A 622 7.52 -14.92 11.37
N ASN A 623 8.63 -15.21 12.04
CA ASN A 623 8.84 -16.48 12.73
C ASN A 623 7.92 -16.60 13.95
N LEU A 624 7.76 -15.52 14.72
CA LEU A 624 6.78 -15.46 15.81
C LEU A 624 5.35 -15.70 15.31
N LEU A 625 5.01 -15.17 14.13
CA LEU A 625 3.73 -15.43 13.48
C LEU A 625 3.62 -16.89 13.01
N LYS A 626 4.66 -17.48 12.40
CA LYS A 626 4.67 -18.90 12.03
C LYS A 626 4.41 -19.81 13.24
N MET A 627 5.13 -19.59 14.34
CA MET A 627 4.95 -20.33 15.60
C MET A 627 3.51 -20.22 16.10
N ARG A 628 2.96 -19.00 16.14
CA ARG A 628 1.57 -18.76 16.52
C ARG A 628 0.59 -19.54 15.65
N LEU A 629 0.75 -19.45 14.33
CA LEU A 629 -0.17 -20.07 13.38
C LEU A 629 -0.06 -21.60 13.41
N TRP A 630 1.13 -22.14 13.70
CA TRP A 630 1.37 -23.57 13.86
C TRP A 630 0.68 -24.14 15.09
N GLU A 631 0.77 -23.46 16.23
CA GLU A 631 -0.01 -23.81 17.43
C GLU A 631 -1.52 -23.77 17.15
N GLU A 632 -1.98 -22.81 16.34
CA GLU A 632 -3.38 -22.65 15.98
C GLU A 632 -3.89 -23.74 15.01
N LEU A 633 -3.01 -24.55 14.38
CA LEU A 633 -3.45 -25.69 13.55
C LEU A 633 -4.19 -26.75 14.35
N ASN A 634 -3.69 -27.03 15.56
CA ASN A 634 -4.34 -27.91 16.51
C ASN A 634 -3.95 -27.47 17.94
N LEU A 635 -4.91 -26.87 18.63
CA LEU A 635 -4.73 -26.35 20.00
C LEU A 635 -4.76 -27.45 21.06
N ARG A 636 -5.30 -28.63 20.73
CA ARG A 636 -5.51 -29.73 21.67
C ARG A 636 -4.35 -30.72 21.66
N ASP A 637 -3.80 -30.98 20.48
CA ASP A 637 -2.74 -31.97 20.29
C ASP A 637 -1.54 -31.35 19.54
N PRO A 638 -0.41 -31.10 20.22
CA PRO A 638 0.82 -30.62 19.60
C PRO A 638 1.43 -31.60 18.58
N LEU A 639 1.17 -32.90 18.71
CA LEU A 639 1.68 -33.95 17.83
C LEU A 639 0.85 -34.09 16.54
N ASP A 640 -0.36 -33.51 16.50
CA ASP A 640 -1.27 -33.55 15.34
C ASP A 640 -1.42 -32.18 14.64
N ARG A 641 -0.31 -31.44 14.53
CA ARG A 641 -0.26 -30.16 13.81
C ARG A 641 0.02 -30.40 12.32
N LYS A 642 -1.06 -30.59 11.56
CA LYS A 642 -1.02 -30.87 10.12
C LYS A 642 -1.38 -29.65 9.28
N CYS A 643 -0.79 -29.57 8.10
CA CYS A 643 -1.21 -28.61 7.08
C CYS A 643 -2.70 -28.80 6.76
N VAL A 644 -3.49 -27.73 6.92
CA VAL A 644 -4.94 -27.78 6.71
C VAL A 644 -5.30 -28.26 5.30
N TYR A 645 -4.55 -27.82 4.28
CA TYR A 645 -4.82 -28.16 2.88
C TYR A 645 -4.41 -29.59 2.49
N THR A 646 -3.41 -30.17 3.14
CA THR A 646 -2.75 -31.39 2.62
C THR A 646 -2.75 -32.56 3.59
N GLY A 647 -3.03 -32.33 4.87
CA GLY A 647 -2.91 -33.33 5.92
C GLY A 647 -1.47 -33.70 6.29
N GLU A 648 -0.47 -33.14 5.62
CA GLU A 648 0.94 -33.41 5.94
C GLU A 648 1.31 -32.84 7.32
N GLN A 649 2.03 -33.64 8.10
CA GLN A 649 2.56 -33.22 9.39
C GLN A 649 3.53 -32.04 9.23
N ILE A 650 3.33 -31.00 10.03
CA ILE A 650 4.25 -29.87 10.16
C ILE A 650 4.89 -29.99 11.55
N GLY A 651 6.09 -30.57 11.61
CA GLY A 651 6.95 -30.46 12.80
C GLY A 651 7.61 -29.08 12.89
N ILE A 652 8.26 -28.79 14.02
CA ILE A 652 8.86 -27.46 14.28
C ILE A 652 10.01 -27.11 13.31
N GLU A 653 10.86 -28.08 12.97
CA GLU A 653 11.93 -27.87 11.96
C GLU A 653 11.34 -27.59 10.57
N ARG A 654 10.32 -28.35 10.20
CA ARG A 654 9.61 -28.19 8.93
C ARG A 654 8.83 -26.87 8.84
N LEU A 655 8.27 -26.41 9.96
CA LEU A 655 7.61 -25.10 10.06
C LEU A 655 8.57 -23.96 9.70
N LEU A 656 9.80 -24.03 10.21
CA LEU A 656 10.82 -22.99 10.05
C LEU A 656 11.57 -23.10 8.73
N SER A 657 11.45 -24.22 8.02
CA SER A 657 12.00 -24.41 6.67
C SER A 657 11.21 -23.64 5.59
N GLU A 658 11.74 -23.69 4.37
CA GLU A 658 11.12 -23.13 3.16
C GLU A 658 9.99 -24.02 2.61
N GLU A 659 9.72 -25.19 3.21
CA GLU A 659 8.60 -26.05 2.82
C GLU A 659 7.25 -25.55 3.32
N VAL A 660 7.23 -24.70 4.36
CA VAL A 660 6.01 -24.18 4.98
C VAL A 660 5.91 -22.66 4.79
N ASP A 661 4.76 -22.20 4.36
CA ASP A 661 4.48 -20.77 4.13
C ASP A 661 3.25 -20.30 4.90
N ILE A 662 3.13 -18.98 5.05
CA ILE A 662 1.94 -18.35 5.61
C ILE A 662 1.02 -18.00 4.44
N ASP A 663 -0.13 -18.65 4.37
CA ASP A 663 -1.19 -18.32 3.43
C ASP A 663 -2.19 -17.34 4.05
N HIS A 664 -2.75 -16.48 3.20
CA HIS A 664 -3.95 -15.72 3.54
C HIS A 664 -5.16 -16.54 3.12
N ILE A 665 -5.93 -17.05 4.10
CA ILE A 665 -7.08 -17.93 3.86
C ILE A 665 -7.99 -17.29 2.79
N LEU A 666 -8.41 -16.04 3.00
CA LEU A 666 -9.06 -15.22 1.98
C LEU A 666 -8.05 -14.29 1.29
N PRO A 667 -8.06 -14.15 -0.04
CA PRO A 667 -7.10 -13.34 -0.79
C PRO A 667 -7.04 -11.86 -0.35
N VAL A 668 -5.85 -11.36 -0.01
CA VAL A 668 -5.64 -9.95 0.40
C VAL A 668 -6.09 -8.94 -0.65
N ALA A 669 -5.92 -9.26 -1.93
CA ALA A 669 -6.36 -8.39 -3.03
C ALA A 669 -7.89 -8.17 -3.03
N MET A 670 -8.64 -9.01 -2.33
CA MET A 670 -10.10 -8.97 -2.24
C MET A 670 -10.57 -8.52 -0.87
N THR A 671 -9.85 -8.80 0.22
CA THR A 671 -10.30 -8.52 1.60
C THR A 671 -9.52 -7.42 2.31
N LEU A 672 -8.30 -7.10 1.84
CA LEU A 672 -7.26 -6.30 2.53
C LEU A 672 -7.04 -6.68 4.00
N ASP A 673 -7.49 -7.87 4.41
CA ASP A 673 -7.38 -8.37 5.76
C ASP A 673 -6.03 -9.08 5.91
N ASP A 674 -5.05 -8.32 6.37
CA ASP A 674 -3.72 -8.83 6.71
C ASP A 674 -3.62 -9.27 8.19
N SER A 675 -4.76 -9.38 8.90
CA SER A 675 -4.76 -9.81 10.30
C SER A 675 -4.38 -11.28 10.44
N ALA A 676 -3.95 -11.67 11.64
CA ALA A 676 -3.67 -13.08 11.95
C ALA A 676 -4.91 -13.98 11.81
N ALA A 677 -6.13 -13.43 11.91
CA ALA A 677 -7.37 -14.18 11.73
C ALA A 677 -7.56 -14.65 10.28
N ASN A 678 -6.95 -13.99 9.32
CA ASN A 678 -6.98 -14.38 7.90
C ASN A 678 -5.74 -15.17 7.47
N LYS A 679 -4.88 -15.60 8.40
CA LYS A 679 -3.61 -16.26 8.07
C LYS A 679 -3.57 -17.68 8.62
N ILE A 680 -2.93 -18.61 7.92
CA ILE A 680 -2.60 -19.96 8.40
C ILE A 680 -1.21 -20.36 7.93
N VAL A 681 -0.59 -21.34 8.57
CA VAL A 681 0.59 -22.01 8.00
C VAL A 681 0.15 -23.24 7.23
N CYS A 682 0.75 -23.46 6.07
CA CYS A 682 0.46 -24.61 5.23
C CYS A 682 1.69 -24.98 4.39
N MET A 683 1.67 -26.16 3.77
CA MET A 683 2.70 -26.56 2.83
C MET A 683 2.78 -25.55 1.67
N ARG A 684 3.99 -25.10 1.35
CA ARG A 684 4.27 -24.06 0.35
C ARG A 684 3.69 -24.40 -1.01
N TYR A 685 3.74 -25.66 -1.41
CA TYR A 685 3.16 -26.08 -2.70
C TYR A 685 1.62 -25.96 -2.69
N ALA A 686 0.95 -26.22 -1.56
CA ALA A 686 -0.50 -26.06 -1.45
C ALA A 686 -0.93 -24.59 -1.50
N ASN A 687 -0.17 -23.70 -0.84
CA ASN A 687 -0.36 -22.25 -0.98
C ASN A 687 -0.26 -21.82 -2.46
N ARG A 688 0.75 -22.34 -3.19
CA ARG A 688 0.92 -22.08 -4.64
C ARG A 688 -0.23 -22.61 -5.48
N HIS A 689 -0.82 -23.75 -5.11
CA HIS A 689 -1.98 -24.31 -5.81
C HIS A 689 -3.24 -23.48 -5.57
N LYS A 690 -3.44 -22.94 -4.35
CA LYS A 690 -4.56 -22.06 -3.99
C LYS A 690 -4.54 -20.69 -4.67
N ARG A 691 -3.36 -20.09 -4.89
CA ARG A 691 -3.19 -18.80 -5.58
C ARG A 691 -4.04 -17.67 -4.95
N LYS A 692 -4.83 -16.93 -5.74
CA LYS A 692 -5.68 -15.81 -5.32
C LYS A 692 -7.14 -16.24 -5.13
N GLN A 693 -7.38 -17.51 -4.81
CA GLN A 693 -8.70 -18.07 -4.58
C GLN A 693 -8.94 -18.29 -3.07
N THR A 694 -10.21 -18.41 -2.67
CA THR A 694 -10.57 -18.94 -1.34
C THR A 694 -10.24 -20.44 -1.25
N PRO A 695 -10.17 -21.04 -0.06
CA PRO A 695 -9.92 -22.48 0.06
C PRO A 695 -10.96 -23.32 -0.67
N PHE A 696 -12.24 -22.95 -0.56
CA PHE A 696 -13.33 -23.65 -1.24
C PHE A 696 -13.25 -23.48 -2.77
N GLU A 697 -12.98 -22.29 -3.28
CA GLU A 697 -12.77 -22.06 -4.72
C GLU A 697 -11.58 -22.86 -5.28
N ALA A 698 -10.53 -23.05 -4.48
CA ALA A 698 -9.33 -23.76 -4.89
C ALA A 698 -9.44 -25.29 -4.79
N PHE A 699 -10.11 -25.80 -3.75
CA PHE A 699 -10.07 -27.21 -3.38
C PHE A 699 -11.44 -27.87 -3.16
N GLY A 700 -12.54 -27.12 -3.24
CA GLY A 700 -13.89 -27.60 -2.95
C GLY A 700 -14.37 -28.73 -3.87
N SER A 701 -13.87 -28.79 -5.11
CA SER A 701 -14.13 -29.89 -6.06
C SER A 701 -13.27 -31.13 -5.84
N SER A 702 -12.44 -31.14 -4.79
CA SER A 702 -11.43 -32.14 -4.50
C SER A 702 -10.41 -32.45 -5.62
N PRO A 703 -9.71 -31.44 -6.18
CA PRO A 703 -8.93 -31.58 -7.39
C PRO A 703 -7.62 -32.36 -7.20
N LEU A 704 -7.09 -32.90 -8.31
CA LEU A 704 -5.73 -33.41 -8.43
C LEU A 704 -4.84 -32.34 -9.11
N VAL A 705 -3.95 -31.71 -8.35
CA VAL A 705 -3.09 -30.63 -8.85
C VAL A 705 -1.63 -31.06 -8.79
N GLN A 706 -0.96 -31.12 -9.95
CA GLN A 706 0.44 -31.59 -10.08
C GLN A 706 0.69 -32.95 -9.40
N GLY A 707 -0.22 -33.90 -9.61
CA GLY A 707 -0.14 -35.25 -9.04
C GLY A 707 -0.48 -35.36 -7.55
N ARG A 708 -0.95 -34.28 -6.90
CA ARG A 708 -1.34 -34.27 -5.48
C ARG A 708 -2.85 -34.08 -5.34
N ARG A 709 -3.51 -34.96 -4.59
CA ARG A 709 -4.95 -34.92 -4.35
C ARG A 709 -5.27 -34.04 -3.15
N TYR A 710 -6.23 -33.14 -3.31
CA TYR A 710 -6.77 -32.31 -2.24
C TYR A 710 -8.19 -32.78 -1.94
N ALA A 711 -8.40 -33.61 -0.93
CA ALA A 711 -9.77 -34.03 -0.57
C ALA A 711 -10.43 -32.94 0.28
N TRP A 712 -11.55 -32.37 -0.18
CA TRP A 712 -12.21 -31.26 0.50
C TRP A 712 -12.70 -31.64 1.90
N ASP A 713 -13.30 -32.83 2.05
CA ASP A 713 -13.81 -33.30 3.35
C ASP A 713 -12.70 -33.32 4.41
N ASP A 714 -11.53 -33.84 4.05
CA ASP A 714 -10.36 -33.86 4.92
C ASP A 714 -9.87 -32.44 5.28
N ILE A 715 -9.94 -31.51 4.32
CA ILE A 715 -9.58 -30.09 4.54
C ILE A 715 -10.59 -29.44 5.49
N ALA A 716 -11.88 -29.68 5.30
CA ALA A 716 -12.95 -29.16 6.14
C ALA A 716 -12.84 -29.68 7.58
N THR A 717 -12.56 -30.98 7.77
CA THR A 717 -12.32 -31.57 9.09
C THR A 717 -11.14 -30.91 9.80
N ARG A 718 -10.02 -30.71 9.12
CA ARG A 718 -8.86 -30.00 9.70
C ARG A 718 -9.16 -28.53 9.97
N ALA A 719 -9.90 -27.87 9.08
CA ALA A 719 -10.30 -26.47 9.27
C ALA A 719 -11.20 -26.28 10.50
N ALA A 720 -12.03 -27.28 10.85
CA ALA A 720 -12.86 -27.26 12.05
C ALA A 720 -12.05 -27.22 13.36
N ALA A 721 -10.81 -27.74 13.36
CA ALA A 721 -9.91 -27.71 14.51
C ALA A 721 -9.29 -26.31 14.76
N LEU A 722 -9.33 -25.41 13.77
CA LEU A 722 -8.79 -24.05 13.88
C LEU A 722 -9.56 -23.19 14.91
N PRO A 723 -9.02 -22.03 15.32
CA PRO A 723 -9.75 -21.05 16.11
C PRO A 723 -11.05 -20.58 15.44
N ARG A 724 -12.10 -20.31 16.24
CA ARG A 724 -13.46 -19.96 15.76
C ARG A 724 -13.48 -18.79 14.76
N ASN A 725 -12.59 -17.80 14.94
CA ASN A 725 -12.47 -16.65 14.04
C ASN A 725 -11.87 -16.96 12.66
N LYS A 726 -11.35 -18.17 12.44
CA LYS A 726 -10.79 -18.64 11.16
C LYS A 726 -11.66 -19.65 10.43
N ARG A 727 -12.42 -20.48 11.15
CA ARG A 727 -13.19 -21.61 10.60
C ARG A 727 -14.06 -21.22 9.41
N TRP A 728 -14.87 -20.19 9.62
CA TRP A 728 -15.84 -19.71 8.62
C TRP A 728 -15.20 -19.24 7.30
N ARG A 729 -13.88 -18.97 7.29
CA ARG A 729 -13.15 -18.56 6.08
C ARG A 729 -12.89 -19.71 5.11
N PHE A 730 -13.21 -20.94 5.52
CA PHE A 730 -13.17 -22.14 4.69
C PHE A 730 -14.55 -22.52 4.14
N ASP A 731 -15.62 -21.87 4.60
CA ASP A 731 -16.98 -22.15 4.13
C ASP A 731 -17.13 -21.79 2.64
N ALA A 732 -18.08 -22.43 1.96
CA ALA A 732 -18.35 -22.17 0.54
C ALA A 732 -18.76 -20.71 0.27
N ASP A 733 -19.47 -20.12 1.22
CA ASP A 733 -19.94 -18.73 1.23
C ASP A 733 -18.99 -17.79 1.98
N ALA A 734 -17.75 -18.20 2.29
CA ALA A 734 -16.79 -17.41 3.06
C ALA A 734 -16.57 -15.98 2.52
N ARG A 735 -16.75 -15.79 1.21
CA ARG A 735 -16.68 -14.47 0.57
C ARG A 735 -17.85 -13.58 0.98
N GLU A 736 -19.06 -14.10 0.87
CA GLU A 736 -20.27 -13.41 1.33
C GLU A 736 -20.24 -13.19 2.84
N GLN A 737 -19.75 -14.16 3.62
CA GLN A 737 -19.60 -14.00 5.07
C GLN A 737 -18.58 -12.92 5.45
N PHE A 738 -17.49 -12.74 4.69
CA PHE A 738 -16.53 -11.67 4.94
C PHE A 738 -17.17 -10.31 4.67
N ASP A 739 -17.90 -10.21 3.57
CA ASP A 739 -18.69 -9.04 3.20
C ASP A 739 -19.91 -8.84 4.11
N LYS A 740 -20.32 -9.82 4.93
CA LYS A 740 -21.38 -9.78 5.99
C LYS A 740 -20.85 -9.53 7.42
N ARG A 741 -19.53 -9.52 7.64
CA ARG A 741 -18.90 -9.32 8.97
C ARG A 741 -18.17 -7.98 9.17
N GLY A 742 -18.47 -6.98 8.37
CA GLY A 742 -17.96 -5.61 8.51
C GLY A 742 -16.66 -5.32 7.76
N GLY A 743 -16.04 -6.33 7.13
CA GLY A 743 -14.83 -6.23 6.33
C GLY A 743 -13.85 -5.10 6.73
N PHE A 744 -13.62 -4.19 5.78
CA PHE A 744 -12.63 -3.09 5.75
C PHE A 744 -12.82 -1.97 6.80
N LEU A 745 -13.98 -1.88 7.46
CA LEU A 745 -14.33 -0.76 8.36
C LEU A 745 -13.30 -0.60 9.51
N ALA A 746 -12.77 -1.70 10.05
CA ALA A 746 -11.84 -1.66 11.18
C ALA A 746 -10.54 -0.87 10.91
N ARG A 747 -10.10 -0.75 9.64
CA ARG A 747 -8.93 0.05 9.26
C ARG A 747 -9.29 1.51 9.01
N GLN A 748 -10.45 1.79 8.42
CA GLN A 748 -10.98 3.17 8.30
C GLN A 748 -11.19 3.80 9.69
N LEU A 749 -11.71 3.03 10.66
CA LEU A 749 -11.94 3.48 12.04
C LEU A 749 -10.65 3.89 12.78
N ASN A 750 -9.50 3.27 12.47
CA ASN A 750 -8.20 3.67 13.02
C ASN A 750 -7.69 4.98 12.37
N GLU A 751 -7.97 5.18 11.09
CA GLU A 751 -7.54 6.35 10.32
C GLU A 751 -8.38 7.61 10.63
N THR A 752 -9.69 7.45 10.84
CA THR A 752 -10.60 8.52 11.29
C THR A 752 -10.23 9.03 12.68
N GLY A 753 -9.79 8.14 13.58
CA GLY A 753 -9.27 8.55 14.88
C GLY A 753 -7.98 9.38 14.77
N TRP A 754 -7.06 9.04 13.89
CA TRP A 754 -5.87 9.89 13.70
C TRP A 754 -6.23 11.27 13.11
N LEU A 755 -7.12 11.31 12.11
CA LEU A 755 -7.60 12.54 11.48
C LEU A 755 -8.27 13.48 12.48
N ALA A 756 -9.20 12.99 13.30
CA ALA A 756 -9.91 13.82 14.27
C ALA A 756 -9.00 14.40 15.37
N ARG A 757 -7.91 13.68 15.75
CA ARG A 757 -6.90 14.23 16.67
C ARG A 757 -6.16 15.42 16.05
N LEU A 758 -5.75 15.29 14.79
CA LEU A 758 -5.11 16.38 14.05
C LEU A 758 -6.09 17.53 13.80
N ALA A 759 -7.36 17.22 13.54
CA ALA A 759 -8.40 18.22 13.36
C ALA A 759 -8.58 19.09 14.61
N LYS A 760 -8.60 18.49 15.82
CA LYS A 760 -8.65 19.26 17.08
C LYS A 760 -7.46 20.23 17.20
N GLU A 761 -6.25 19.74 16.98
CA GLU A 761 -5.03 20.55 17.07
C GLU A 761 -5.02 21.69 16.04
N TYR A 762 -5.53 21.40 14.84
CA TYR A 762 -5.65 22.36 13.75
C TYR A 762 -6.75 23.40 13.98
N LEU A 763 -7.89 23.02 14.54
CA LEU A 763 -8.98 23.92 14.90
C LEU A 763 -8.59 24.87 16.05
N GLY A 764 -7.58 24.49 16.84
CA GLY A 764 -6.88 25.38 17.78
C GLY A 764 -6.33 26.65 17.15
N ALA A 765 -6.25 26.72 15.82
CA ALA A 765 -5.85 27.91 15.07
C ALA A 765 -6.93 28.99 14.95
N VAL A 766 -8.20 28.71 15.26
CA VAL A 766 -9.31 29.71 15.17
C VAL A 766 -10.20 29.73 16.42
N THR A 767 -9.98 28.78 17.34
CA THR A 767 -10.77 28.66 18.56
C THR A 767 -9.84 28.16 19.66
N ASP A 768 -10.02 28.66 20.89
CA ASP A 768 -9.26 28.19 22.04
C ASP A 768 -9.33 26.65 22.14
N PRO A 769 -8.20 25.92 22.21
CA PRO A 769 -8.18 24.46 22.39
C PRO A 769 -9.01 23.95 23.57
N ASN A 770 -9.21 24.78 24.60
CA ASN A 770 -10.06 24.51 25.77
C ASN A 770 -11.55 24.75 25.50
N ARG A 771 -11.95 25.24 24.34
CA ARG A 771 -13.34 25.29 23.85
C ARG A 771 -13.60 24.30 22.71
N ILE A 772 -12.63 23.42 22.45
CA ILE A 772 -12.72 22.33 21.49
C ILE A 772 -12.71 21.00 22.25
N TRP A 773 -13.80 20.24 22.17
CA TRP A 773 -13.85 18.89 22.73
C TRP A 773 -14.23 17.85 21.70
N VAL A 774 -14.06 16.60 22.14
CA VAL A 774 -14.13 15.43 21.28
C VAL A 774 -15.15 14.48 21.87
N VAL A 775 -16.10 14.05 21.04
CA VAL A 775 -17.21 13.16 21.42
C VAL A 775 -16.95 11.76 20.86
N PRO A 776 -16.94 10.70 21.67
CA PRO A 776 -16.78 9.33 21.18
C PRO A 776 -17.98 8.89 20.34
N GLY A 777 -17.77 8.26 19.18
CA GLY A 777 -18.87 7.87 18.28
C GLY A 777 -19.83 6.83 18.86
N ARG A 778 -19.38 5.98 19.80
CA ARG A 778 -20.30 5.11 20.57
C ARG A 778 -21.30 5.94 21.39
N LEU A 779 -20.88 7.09 21.91
CA LEU A 779 -21.76 8.02 22.61
C LEU A 779 -22.70 8.75 21.65
N THR A 780 -22.19 9.20 20.49
CA THR A 780 -23.02 9.80 19.43
C THR A 780 -24.16 8.86 19.03
N GLY A 781 -23.85 7.58 18.76
CA GLY A 781 -24.86 6.59 18.43
C GLY A 781 -25.89 6.34 19.55
N LEU A 782 -25.47 6.35 20.82
CA LEU A 782 -26.37 6.20 21.97
C LEU A 782 -27.33 7.39 22.09
N LEU A 783 -26.80 8.62 22.04
CA LEU A 783 -27.60 9.84 22.16
C LEU A 783 -28.56 9.99 20.97
N ARG A 784 -28.11 9.66 19.76
CA ARG A 784 -28.95 9.61 18.56
C ARG A 784 -30.15 8.66 18.72
N GLY A 785 -29.93 7.51 19.34
CA GLY A 785 -30.99 6.55 19.69
C GLY A 785 -31.97 7.09 20.74
N LYS A 786 -31.45 7.66 21.83
CA LYS A 786 -32.27 8.23 22.93
C LYS A 786 -33.15 9.39 22.46
N TRP A 787 -32.64 10.26 21.58
CA TRP A 787 -33.43 11.34 20.98
C TRP A 787 -34.30 10.88 19.80
N GLY A 788 -34.19 9.61 19.40
CA GLY A 788 -34.95 8.97 18.32
C GLY A 788 -34.73 9.62 16.95
N LEU A 789 -33.53 10.14 16.68
CA LEU A 789 -33.20 10.86 15.44
C LEU A 789 -33.03 9.92 14.24
N ASN A 790 -32.83 8.62 14.48
CA ASN A 790 -32.70 7.62 13.42
C ASN A 790 -33.95 7.61 12.50
N ALA A 791 -35.16 7.79 13.05
CA ALA A 791 -36.40 7.72 12.29
C ALA A 791 -36.66 8.92 11.35
N LEU A 792 -35.78 9.92 11.32
CA LEU A 792 -36.01 11.15 10.56
C LEU A 792 -35.63 11.04 9.07
N LEU A 793 -34.87 10.01 8.68
CA LEU A 793 -34.49 9.78 7.29
C LEU A 793 -35.45 8.76 6.63
N PRO A 794 -35.82 8.95 5.34
CA PRO A 794 -36.83 8.13 4.66
C PRO A 794 -36.55 6.63 4.70
N ASP A 795 -35.28 6.24 4.56
CA ASP A 795 -34.86 4.84 4.48
C ASP A 795 -35.08 4.06 5.79
N HIS A 796 -35.38 4.76 6.89
CA HIS A 796 -35.77 4.17 8.18
C HIS A 796 -37.28 3.96 8.33
N ASN A 797 -38.10 4.54 7.45
CA ASN A 797 -39.56 4.62 7.56
C ASN A 797 -40.31 3.68 6.60
N TYR A 798 -39.61 2.81 5.87
CA TYR A 798 -40.28 1.81 5.04
C TYR A 798 -40.92 0.73 5.92
N ALA A 799 -42.24 0.64 5.88
CA ALA A 799 -43.03 -0.34 6.62
C ALA A 799 -42.66 -1.77 6.17
N GLY A 800 -42.42 -2.67 7.14
CA GLY A 800 -41.96 -4.05 6.89
C GLY A 800 -40.45 -4.27 7.02
N VAL A 801 -39.66 -3.21 7.28
CA VAL A 801 -38.21 -3.33 7.55
C VAL A 801 -37.93 -4.13 8.82
N GLN A 802 -38.84 -4.25 9.78
CA GLN A 802 -38.60 -5.15 10.93
C GLN A 802 -38.64 -6.64 10.52
N ASP A 803 -39.47 -7.01 9.55
CA ASP A 803 -39.62 -8.39 9.08
C ASP A 803 -38.62 -8.76 7.96
N LYS A 804 -38.11 -7.76 7.22
CA LYS A 804 -37.15 -7.92 6.09
C LYS A 804 -35.81 -7.18 6.30
N ALA A 805 -35.51 -6.70 7.50
CA ALA A 805 -34.30 -5.93 7.84
C ALA A 805 -33.03 -6.62 7.35
N GLU A 806 -32.96 -7.94 7.53
CA GLU A 806 -31.78 -8.74 7.17
C GLU A 806 -31.54 -8.75 5.64
N ALA A 807 -32.61 -8.82 4.84
CA ALA A 807 -32.52 -8.78 3.37
C ALA A 807 -32.16 -7.39 2.83
N PHE A 808 -32.73 -6.33 3.42
CA PHE A 808 -32.37 -4.95 3.07
C PHE A 808 -30.92 -4.63 3.47
N LEU A 809 -30.51 -4.97 4.69
CA LEU A 809 -29.12 -4.80 5.14
C LEU A 809 -28.16 -5.61 4.27
N ALA A 810 -28.51 -6.84 3.90
CA ALA A 810 -27.73 -7.63 2.95
C ALA A 810 -27.61 -6.97 1.56
N SER A 811 -28.54 -6.10 1.16
CA SER A 811 -28.45 -5.33 -0.11
C SER A 811 -27.59 -4.08 -0.04
N THR A 812 -27.27 -3.60 1.17
CA THR A 812 -26.38 -2.48 1.43
C THR A 812 -25.00 -2.98 1.89
N ASP A 813 -23.93 -2.19 1.72
CA ASP A 813 -22.57 -2.60 2.15
C ASP A 813 -22.32 -2.35 3.67
N ASP A 814 -23.38 -2.00 4.44
CA ASP A 814 -23.30 -1.53 5.83
C ASP A 814 -23.69 -2.63 6.84
N MET A 815 -22.79 -2.94 7.78
CA MET A 815 -22.96 -4.04 8.74
C MET A 815 -22.67 -3.62 10.17
N GLU A 816 -23.58 -2.85 10.75
CA GLU A 816 -23.60 -2.67 12.19
C GLU A 816 -25.02 -2.91 12.72
N PHE A 817 -25.35 -4.18 12.96
CA PHE A 817 -26.58 -4.56 13.67
C PHE A 817 -26.38 -4.39 15.18
N SER A 818 -26.55 -3.14 15.63
CA SER A 818 -26.90 -2.84 17.02
C SER A 818 -28.11 -1.90 17.00
N GLY A 819 -29.27 -2.43 16.60
CA GLY A 819 -30.55 -1.72 16.57
C GLY A 819 -30.64 -0.62 15.49
N VAL A 820 -31.41 -0.86 14.43
CA VAL A 820 -32.01 0.16 13.55
C VAL A 820 -31.02 1.24 13.04
N LYS A 821 -29.98 0.86 12.29
CA LYS A 821 -29.08 1.82 11.62
C LYS A 821 -29.07 1.58 10.11
N ASN A 822 -29.68 2.48 9.35
CA ASN A 822 -29.66 2.51 7.91
C ASN A 822 -28.78 3.71 7.49
N ARG A 823 -27.68 3.44 6.78
CA ARG A 823 -26.69 4.45 6.36
C ARG A 823 -26.76 4.74 4.85
N ALA A 824 -27.84 4.33 4.18
CA ALA A 824 -28.06 4.51 2.74
C ALA A 824 -28.27 5.98 2.30
N ASP A 825 -28.43 6.90 3.26
CA ASP A 825 -28.56 8.35 3.03
C ASP A 825 -27.41 9.13 3.68
N HIS A 826 -26.62 9.87 2.89
CA HIS A 826 -25.50 10.71 3.34
C HIS A 826 -25.84 11.72 4.45
N ARG A 827 -27.10 12.15 4.58
CA ARG A 827 -27.53 13.14 5.59
C ARG A 827 -27.40 12.63 7.03
N HIS A 828 -27.20 11.33 7.25
CA HIS A 828 -26.90 10.80 8.58
C HIS A 828 -25.65 11.43 9.21
N HIS A 829 -24.64 11.81 8.41
CA HIS A 829 -23.46 12.53 8.88
C HIS A 829 -23.81 13.87 9.52
N ALA A 830 -24.82 14.57 8.98
CA ALA A 830 -25.26 15.83 9.58
C ALA A 830 -25.94 15.56 10.93
N ILE A 831 -26.78 14.52 11.05
CA ILE A 831 -27.37 14.12 12.33
C ILE A 831 -26.26 13.85 13.38
N ASP A 832 -25.21 13.15 12.98
CA ASP A 832 -24.05 12.86 13.84
C ASP A 832 -23.30 14.15 14.24
N GLY A 833 -23.10 15.07 13.29
CA GLY A 833 -22.59 16.41 13.57
C GLY A 833 -23.46 17.22 14.54
N LEU A 834 -24.79 17.14 14.43
CA LEU A 834 -25.70 17.79 15.38
C LEU A 834 -25.59 17.16 16.77
N VAL A 835 -25.58 15.83 16.87
CA VAL A 835 -25.43 15.15 18.16
C VAL A 835 -24.12 15.55 18.83
N ALA A 836 -23.03 15.67 18.05
CA ALA A 836 -21.77 16.21 18.55
C ALA A 836 -21.94 17.65 19.09
N ALA A 837 -22.63 18.54 18.35
CA ALA A 837 -22.93 19.90 18.82
C ALA A 837 -23.76 19.91 20.11
N LEU A 838 -24.78 19.06 20.23
CA LEU A 838 -25.64 19.01 21.41
C LEU A 838 -24.95 18.40 22.63
N THR A 839 -23.86 17.65 22.44
CA THR A 839 -23.11 17.04 23.54
C THR A 839 -22.17 18.05 24.19
N ASP A 840 -22.56 18.57 25.34
CA ASP A 840 -21.69 19.41 26.18
C ASP A 840 -20.71 18.58 27.06
N ARG A 841 -19.80 19.27 27.74
CA ARG A 841 -18.81 18.64 28.65
C ARG A 841 -19.42 17.93 29.84
N SER A 842 -20.54 18.43 30.36
CA SER A 842 -21.22 17.88 31.53
C SER A 842 -21.86 16.54 31.18
N LEU A 843 -22.62 16.49 30.08
CA LEU A 843 -23.21 15.28 29.52
C LEU A 843 -22.12 14.26 29.14
N LEU A 844 -21.04 14.71 28.50
CA LEU A 844 -19.89 13.86 28.18
C LEU A 844 -19.27 13.26 29.45
N TRP A 845 -19.06 14.05 30.50
CA TRP A 845 -18.46 13.58 31.75
C TRP A 845 -19.39 12.65 32.53
N LYS A 846 -20.69 12.99 32.63
CA LYS A 846 -21.72 12.13 33.22
C LYS A 846 -21.78 10.77 32.52
N MET A 847 -21.85 10.76 31.19
CA MET A 847 -21.89 9.53 30.40
C MET A 847 -20.57 8.76 30.47
N ALA A 848 -19.42 9.43 30.45
CA ALA A 848 -18.11 8.78 30.49
C ALA A 848 -17.80 8.08 31.82
N ASN A 849 -18.36 8.57 32.94
CA ASN A 849 -18.14 8.02 34.27
C ASN A 849 -19.19 6.98 34.71
N ALA A 850 -20.34 6.91 34.04
CA ALA A 850 -21.35 5.90 34.31
C ALA A 850 -21.00 4.52 33.73
N TYR A 851 -21.48 3.46 34.37
CA TYR A 851 -21.37 2.08 33.85
C TYR A 851 -22.30 1.84 32.65
N ASP A 852 -22.05 0.82 31.84
CA ASP A 852 -22.85 0.55 30.62
C ASP A 852 -24.34 0.35 30.95
N ASP A 853 -24.68 -0.37 32.02
CA ASP A 853 -26.07 -0.59 32.46
C ASP A 853 -26.74 0.68 33.03
N GLU A 854 -25.95 1.62 33.58
CA GLU A 854 -26.42 2.91 34.06
C GLU A 854 -26.63 3.90 32.91
N ARG A 855 -25.78 3.82 31.87
CA ARG A 855 -25.88 4.66 30.67
C ARG A 855 -27.19 4.46 29.93
N GLU A 856 -27.66 3.22 29.85
CA GLU A 856 -28.94 2.90 29.22
C GLU A 856 -30.13 3.48 29.99
N LYS A 857 -30.04 3.57 31.32
CA LYS A 857 -31.10 4.08 32.20
C LYS A 857 -31.21 5.60 32.27
N PHE A 858 -30.21 6.36 31.82
CA PHE A 858 -30.32 7.82 31.81
C PHE A 858 -31.42 8.30 30.86
N VAL A 859 -32.35 9.08 31.41
CA VAL A 859 -33.23 9.92 30.61
C VAL A 859 -32.42 11.14 30.18
N VAL A 860 -32.29 11.35 28.86
CA VAL A 860 -31.64 12.52 28.28
C VAL A 860 -32.74 13.32 27.61
N GLU A 861 -33.14 14.42 28.23
CA GLU A 861 -34.15 15.32 27.68
C GLU A 861 -33.68 15.93 26.36
N LEU A 862 -34.65 16.34 25.54
CA LEU A 862 -34.35 17.12 24.35
C LEU A 862 -33.86 18.51 24.78
N PRO A 863 -32.76 19.03 24.19
CA PRO A 863 -32.27 20.38 24.46
C PRO A 863 -33.32 21.48 24.29
N TRP A 864 -34.27 21.29 23.38
CA TRP A 864 -35.49 22.10 23.29
C TRP A 864 -36.66 21.26 22.72
N PRO A 865 -37.93 21.61 23.00
CA PRO A 865 -39.08 20.76 22.69
C PRO A 865 -39.26 20.43 21.19
N SER A 866 -39.08 21.40 20.30
CA SER A 866 -39.29 21.26 18.84
C SER A 866 -38.10 20.66 18.08
N MET A 867 -37.02 20.26 18.76
CA MET A 867 -35.74 19.87 18.13
C MET A 867 -35.88 18.85 16.99
N ARG A 868 -36.76 17.86 17.16
CA ARG A 868 -36.96 16.81 16.16
C ARG A 868 -37.64 17.34 14.90
N ASP A 869 -38.65 18.20 15.07
CA ASP A 869 -39.39 18.80 13.97
C ASP A 869 -38.51 19.82 13.22
N ASP A 870 -37.76 20.62 13.97
CA ASP A 870 -36.78 21.56 13.42
C ASP A 870 -35.72 20.82 12.59
N LEU A 871 -35.19 19.72 13.12
CA LEU A 871 -34.22 18.88 12.41
C LEU A 871 -34.82 18.23 11.17
N LYS A 872 -36.05 17.71 11.24
CA LYS A 872 -36.73 17.12 10.07
C LYS A 872 -36.91 18.15 8.97
N ALA A 873 -37.39 19.35 9.31
CA ALA A 873 -37.55 20.45 8.37
C ALA A 873 -36.22 20.89 7.74
N ALA A 874 -35.13 20.87 8.51
CA ALA A 874 -33.78 21.14 8.01
C ALA A 874 -33.28 20.04 7.05
N LEU A 875 -33.45 18.76 7.41
CA LEU A 875 -33.03 17.61 6.59
C LEU A 875 -33.77 17.54 5.26
N ASP A 876 -35.06 17.90 5.22
CA ASP A 876 -35.86 17.88 3.99
C ASP A 876 -35.42 18.94 2.97
N LYS A 877 -34.87 20.06 3.44
CA LYS A 877 -34.34 21.14 2.59
C LYS A 877 -32.85 20.97 2.29
N MET A 878 -32.17 20.03 2.96
CA MET A 878 -30.72 19.88 2.89
C MET A 878 -30.27 19.32 1.55
N VAL A 879 -29.38 20.04 0.88
CA VAL A 879 -28.68 19.56 -0.32
C VAL A 879 -27.28 19.10 0.06
N VAL A 880 -26.97 17.83 -0.21
CA VAL A 880 -25.65 17.24 0.06
C VAL A 880 -24.64 17.81 -0.95
N SER A 881 -23.55 18.34 -0.41
CA SER A 881 -22.49 18.95 -1.18
C SER A 881 -21.49 17.90 -1.63
N HIS A 882 -21.32 17.71 -2.95
CA HIS A 882 -20.30 16.82 -3.51
C HIS A 882 -19.12 17.64 -4.03
N LYS A 883 -17.90 17.30 -3.62
CA LYS A 883 -16.69 17.96 -4.12
C LYS A 883 -16.49 17.63 -5.61
N PRO A 884 -16.50 18.62 -6.52
CA PRO A 884 -16.22 18.37 -7.93
C PRO A 884 -14.75 17.94 -8.14
N ASP A 885 -14.52 17.11 -9.15
CA ASP A 885 -13.19 16.72 -9.62
C ASP A 885 -13.07 16.90 -11.13
N HIS A 886 -12.59 18.08 -11.53
CA HIS A 886 -12.39 18.46 -12.94
C HIS A 886 -10.90 18.40 -13.32
N GLY A 887 -10.09 17.68 -12.56
CA GLY A 887 -8.68 17.50 -12.86
C GLY A 887 -8.48 16.64 -14.10
N VAL A 888 -7.76 17.16 -15.10
CA VAL A 888 -7.35 16.36 -16.28
C VAL A 888 -6.36 15.24 -15.93
N GLN A 889 -5.76 15.31 -14.74
CA GLN A 889 -4.76 14.37 -14.25
C GLN A 889 -5.40 13.00 -13.96
N GLY A 890 -4.78 11.92 -14.40
CA GLY A 890 -5.29 10.56 -14.16
C GLY A 890 -4.63 9.53 -15.07
N LYS A 891 -5.16 8.31 -15.08
CA LYS A 891 -4.74 7.26 -16.02
C LYS A 891 -5.21 7.64 -17.43
N LEU A 892 -4.27 7.86 -18.35
CA LEU A 892 -4.57 8.36 -19.70
C LEU A 892 -5.02 7.27 -20.68
N HIS A 893 -4.62 6.03 -20.43
CA HIS A 893 -4.95 4.85 -21.23
C HIS A 893 -4.70 3.58 -20.38
N GLU A 894 -5.21 2.44 -20.81
CA GLU A 894 -4.90 1.14 -20.21
C GLU A 894 -3.40 0.83 -20.26
N ASP A 895 -2.91 0.00 -19.33
CA ASP A 895 -1.48 -0.39 -19.30
C ASP A 895 -1.11 -1.39 -20.40
N SER A 896 -2.11 -2.15 -20.87
CA SER A 896 -1.97 -3.17 -21.91
C SER A 896 -1.71 -2.54 -23.28
N ALA A 897 -0.58 -2.88 -23.87
CA ALA A 897 -0.28 -2.55 -25.27
C ALA A 897 -0.87 -3.61 -26.19
N TYR A 898 -1.69 -3.18 -27.14
CA TYR A 898 -2.34 -4.02 -28.13
C TYR A 898 -1.62 -3.91 -29.48
N GLY A 899 -1.49 -5.04 -30.19
CA GLY A 899 -1.14 -5.03 -31.61
C GLY A 899 -2.35 -4.59 -32.44
N LEU A 900 -2.10 -3.85 -33.51
CA LEU A 900 -3.12 -3.48 -34.48
C LEU A 900 -3.30 -4.61 -35.49
N LEU A 901 -4.54 -4.84 -35.92
CA LEU A 901 -4.84 -5.72 -37.04
C LEU A 901 -4.99 -4.88 -38.30
N ASP A 902 -4.22 -5.19 -39.34
CA ASP A 902 -4.28 -4.48 -40.63
C ASP A 902 -5.66 -4.62 -41.29
N ARG A 903 -6.33 -5.74 -41.03
CA ARG A 903 -7.72 -6.00 -41.43
C ARG A 903 -8.48 -6.49 -40.20
N PRO A 904 -9.60 -5.86 -39.82
CA PRO A 904 -10.42 -6.35 -38.73
C PRO A 904 -10.85 -7.80 -38.96
N GLU A 905 -10.79 -8.62 -37.92
CA GLU A 905 -11.12 -10.06 -37.97
C GLU A 905 -12.37 -10.33 -37.13
N PRO A 906 -13.38 -11.07 -37.63
CA PRO A 906 -14.55 -11.44 -36.84
C PRO A 906 -14.15 -12.31 -35.65
N VAL A 907 -14.81 -12.12 -34.50
CA VAL A 907 -14.52 -12.92 -33.30
C VAL A 907 -15.24 -14.26 -33.37
N ASP A 908 -16.48 -14.25 -33.86
CA ASP A 908 -17.32 -15.40 -34.19
C ASP A 908 -18.02 -15.21 -35.55
N ASP A 909 -18.75 -16.22 -36.02
CA ASP A 909 -19.36 -16.22 -37.36
C ASP A 909 -20.59 -15.30 -37.47
N ASP A 910 -21.17 -14.84 -36.35
CA ASP A 910 -22.37 -13.97 -36.29
C ASP A 910 -22.07 -12.49 -36.03
N ASP A 911 -20.78 -12.13 -35.94
CA ASP A 911 -20.36 -10.82 -35.47
C ASP A 911 -20.43 -9.72 -36.52
N ARG A 912 -21.31 -8.74 -36.30
CA ARG A 912 -21.47 -7.55 -37.18
C ARG A 912 -20.35 -6.52 -37.05
N GLU A 913 -19.58 -6.55 -35.96
CA GLU A 913 -18.45 -5.64 -35.72
C GLU A 913 -17.15 -6.43 -35.49
N PRO A 914 -16.19 -6.41 -36.44
CA PRO A 914 -14.96 -7.19 -36.33
C PRO A 914 -13.95 -6.60 -35.32
N ALA A 915 -13.12 -7.47 -34.75
CA ALA A 915 -12.03 -7.07 -33.85
C ALA A 915 -10.90 -6.39 -34.61
N ASN A 916 -10.39 -5.30 -34.03
CA ASN A 916 -9.31 -4.47 -34.59
C ASN A 916 -8.00 -4.54 -33.79
N LEU A 917 -8.00 -5.23 -32.64
CA LEU A 917 -6.85 -5.36 -31.76
C LEU A 917 -6.50 -6.83 -31.46
N VAL A 918 -5.22 -7.07 -31.17
CA VAL A 918 -4.71 -8.37 -30.69
C VAL A 918 -3.80 -8.20 -29.48
N TYR A 919 -3.90 -9.10 -28.50
CA TYR A 919 -2.99 -9.14 -27.34
C TYR A 919 -2.65 -10.56 -26.95
N ARG A 920 -1.65 -10.74 -26.07
CA ARG A 920 -1.23 -12.04 -25.55
C ARG A 920 -1.67 -12.22 -24.11
N LYS A 921 -2.26 -13.37 -23.79
CA LYS A 921 -2.65 -13.75 -22.43
C LYS A 921 -2.15 -15.16 -22.10
N ALA A 922 -1.83 -15.42 -20.83
CA ALA A 922 -1.41 -16.73 -20.37
C ALA A 922 -2.59 -17.72 -20.42
N VAL A 923 -2.36 -18.92 -20.93
CA VAL A 923 -3.45 -19.90 -21.18
C VAL A 923 -4.18 -20.31 -19.90
N GLU A 924 -3.43 -20.54 -18.82
CA GLU A 924 -3.99 -20.88 -17.50
C GLU A 924 -4.89 -19.80 -16.85
N THR A 925 -5.00 -18.62 -17.46
CA THR A 925 -5.80 -17.49 -16.96
C THR A 925 -6.99 -17.13 -17.85
N LEU A 926 -7.28 -17.94 -18.86
CA LEU A 926 -8.42 -17.74 -19.76
C LEU A 926 -9.73 -18.09 -19.06
N ASN A 927 -10.81 -17.40 -19.44
CA ASN A 927 -12.19 -17.83 -19.15
C ASN A 927 -12.87 -18.38 -20.42
N GLU A 928 -14.07 -18.97 -20.29
CA GLU A 928 -14.79 -19.60 -21.42
C GLU A 928 -14.98 -18.63 -22.60
N ASN A 929 -15.41 -17.39 -22.32
CA ASN A 929 -15.58 -16.35 -23.35
C ASN A 929 -14.26 -15.95 -24.02
N GLU A 930 -13.12 -16.05 -23.34
CA GLU A 930 -11.80 -15.74 -23.89
C GLU A 930 -11.25 -16.87 -24.75
N ILE A 931 -11.60 -18.13 -24.48
CA ILE A 931 -11.24 -19.26 -25.35
C ILE A 931 -11.83 -19.01 -26.73
N GLY A 932 -13.11 -18.62 -26.80
CA GLY A 932 -13.77 -18.23 -28.06
C GLY A 932 -13.10 -17.07 -28.80
N ARG A 933 -12.23 -16.28 -28.14
CA ARG A 933 -11.53 -15.13 -28.74
C ARG A 933 -10.10 -15.42 -29.19
N ILE A 934 -9.63 -16.67 -29.09
CA ILE A 934 -8.30 -17.05 -29.56
C ILE A 934 -8.22 -16.80 -31.07
N ARG A 935 -7.28 -15.95 -31.50
CA ARG A 935 -7.15 -15.51 -32.90
C ARG A 935 -6.91 -16.68 -33.86
N ASP A 936 -6.07 -17.61 -33.47
CA ASP A 936 -5.79 -18.82 -34.26
C ASP A 936 -6.93 -19.82 -34.10
N ARG A 937 -7.71 -20.03 -35.16
CA ARG A 937 -8.91 -20.90 -35.15
C ARG A 937 -8.56 -22.34 -34.78
N ARG A 938 -7.47 -22.89 -35.33
CA ARG A 938 -7.06 -24.27 -35.03
C ARG A 938 -6.67 -24.42 -33.57
N LEU A 939 -5.92 -23.45 -33.02
CA LEU A 939 -5.55 -23.45 -31.61
C LEU A 939 -6.77 -23.24 -30.71
N ARG A 940 -7.73 -22.41 -31.13
CA ARG A 940 -9.01 -22.20 -30.43
C ARG A 940 -9.76 -23.51 -30.26
N ASP A 941 -9.92 -24.26 -31.35
CA ASP A 941 -10.63 -25.53 -31.34
C ASP A 941 -9.92 -26.55 -30.44
N ILE A 942 -8.58 -26.66 -30.55
CA ILE A 942 -7.81 -27.55 -29.67
C ILE A 942 -7.99 -27.20 -28.18
N VAL A 943 -7.95 -25.92 -27.83
CA VAL A 943 -8.13 -25.47 -26.44
C VAL A 943 -9.56 -25.74 -25.97
N ARG A 944 -10.56 -25.46 -26.80
CA ARG A 944 -11.98 -25.69 -26.49
C ARG A 944 -12.28 -27.18 -26.31
N ASP A 945 -11.85 -28.02 -27.25
CA ASP A 945 -12.06 -29.47 -27.19
C ASP A 945 -11.39 -30.08 -25.95
N HIS A 946 -10.19 -29.62 -25.59
CA HIS A 946 -9.50 -30.04 -24.39
C HIS A 946 -10.27 -29.64 -23.12
N VAL A 947 -10.74 -28.39 -23.05
CA VAL A 947 -11.53 -27.88 -21.93
C VAL A 947 -12.87 -28.61 -21.81
N ASP A 948 -13.57 -28.84 -22.92
CA ASP A 948 -14.86 -29.54 -22.94
C ASP A 948 -14.71 -31.00 -22.53
N ALA A 949 -13.67 -31.69 -23.02
CA ALA A 949 -13.36 -33.05 -22.60
C ALA A 949 -13.01 -33.11 -21.10
N ALA A 950 -12.24 -32.16 -20.59
CA ALA A 950 -11.91 -32.07 -19.18
C ALA A 950 -13.16 -31.76 -18.31
N LYS A 951 -14.06 -30.88 -18.79
CA LYS A 951 -15.32 -30.52 -18.14
C LYS A 951 -16.27 -31.71 -18.04
N ARG A 952 -16.37 -32.54 -19.08
CA ARG A 952 -17.13 -33.82 -19.04
C ARG A 952 -16.59 -34.79 -17.98
N ASN A 953 -15.29 -34.70 -17.67
CA ASN A 953 -14.63 -35.50 -16.64
C ASN A 953 -14.62 -34.83 -15.25
N GLY A 954 -15.40 -33.76 -15.05
CA GLY A 954 -15.49 -33.05 -13.76
C GLY A 954 -14.27 -32.18 -13.41
N VAL A 955 -13.36 -31.92 -14.35
CA VAL A 955 -12.18 -31.09 -14.13
C VAL A 955 -12.55 -29.61 -14.25
N ALA A 956 -12.17 -28.80 -13.26
CA ALA A 956 -12.38 -27.36 -13.28
C ALA A 956 -11.61 -26.69 -14.43
N LEU A 957 -12.20 -25.66 -15.05
CA LEU A 957 -11.63 -24.92 -16.18
C LEU A 957 -10.17 -24.50 -15.96
N ALA A 958 -9.85 -23.99 -14.77
CA ALA A 958 -8.50 -23.53 -14.44
C ALA A 958 -7.46 -24.66 -14.49
N ASP A 959 -7.82 -25.88 -14.11
CA ASP A 959 -6.92 -27.03 -14.14
C ASP A 959 -6.78 -27.61 -15.55
N ALA A 960 -7.87 -27.67 -16.32
CA ALA A 960 -7.82 -28.03 -17.75
C ALA A 960 -6.87 -27.10 -18.52
N LEU A 961 -6.94 -25.79 -18.28
CA LEU A 961 -6.05 -24.83 -18.92
C LEU A 961 -4.58 -24.94 -18.46
N ARG A 962 -4.32 -25.38 -17.22
CA ARG A 962 -2.95 -25.62 -16.73
C ARG A 962 -2.31 -26.82 -17.40
N GLN A 963 -3.07 -27.89 -17.67
CA GLN A 963 -2.56 -29.09 -18.36
C GLN A 963 -1.97 -28.74 -19.73
N LEU A 964 -2.57 -27.78 -20.44
CA LEU A 964 -2.05 -27.28 -21.72
C LEU A 964 -0.67 -26.60 -21.60
N THR A 965 -0.26 -26.15 -20.41
CA THR A 965 1.06 -25.51 -20.20
C THR A 965 2.20 -26.50 -20.08
N GLU A 966 1.89 -27.77 -19.85
CA GLU A 966 2.86 -28.85 -19.74
C GLU A 966 3.31 -29.34 -21.13
N PRO A 967 4.53 -29.88 -21.27
CA PRO A 967 4.94 -30.53 -22.50
C PRO A 967 3.93 -31.60 -22.93
N SER A 968 3.53 -31.58 -24.20
CA SER A 968 2.49 -32.49 -24.71
C SER A 968 2.90 -33.11 -26.05
N ASP A 969 2.18 -34.15 -26.45
CA ASP A 969 2.35 -34.78 -27.76
C ASP A 969 1.67 -34.00 -28.91
N ASN A 970 1.06 -32.85 -28.62
CA ASN A 970 0.43 -31.99 -29.62
C ASN A 970 1.51 -31.31 -30.49
N PRO A 971 1.49 -31.47 -31.83
CA PRO A 971 2.50 -30.90 -32.73
C PRO A 971 2.55 -29.36 -32.70
N HIS A 972 1.48 -28.69 -32.28
CA HIS A 972 1.38 -27.22 -32.25
C HIS A 972 1.93 -26.59 -30.96
N PHE A 973 2.02 -27.34 -29.86
CA PHE A 973 2.52 -26.84 -28.57
C PHE A 973 3.25 -27.91 -27.76
N ARG A 974 4.19 -28.58 -28.42
CA ARG A 974 5.00 -29.68 -27.88
C ARG A 974 5.74 -29.39 -26.56
N HIS A 975 6.12 -28.14 -26.34
CA HIS A 975 6.81 -27.68 -25.12
C HIS A 975 5.86 -27.02 -24.11
N GLY A 976 4.56 -27.21 -24.29
CA GLY A 976 3.49 -26.57 -23.54
C GLY A 976 3.08 -25.23 -24.13
N LEU A 977 1.78 -24.94 -24.04
CA LEU A 977 1.15 -23.71 -24.50
C LEU A 977 1.11 -22.69 -23.37
N ARG A 978 2.09 -21.79 -23.33
CA ARG A 978 2.18 -20.79 -22.24
C ARG A 978 1.25 -19.60 -22.45
N HIS A 979 1.14 -19.11 -23.69
CA HIS A 979 0.35 -17.93 -24.03
C HIS A 979 -0.36 -18.10 -25.37
N VAL A 980 -1.54 -17.52 -25.50
CA VAL A 980 -2.32 -17.43 -26.74
C VAL A 980 -2.50 -15.97 -27.15
N ARG A 981 -2.77 -15.74 -28.44
CA ARG A 981 -3.18 -14.42 -28.95
C ARG A 981 -4.71 -14.34 -28.94
N LEU A 982 -5.25 -13.28 -28.35
CA LEU A 982 -6.68 -13.01 -28.25
C LEU A 982 -7.07 -11.79 -29.09
N LEU A 983 -8.22 -11.88 -29.75
CA LEU A 983 -8.88 -10.78 -30.44
C LEU A 983 -9.60 -9.87 -29.42
N LYS A 984 -9.47 -8.55 -29.60
CA LYS A 984 -10.21 -7.54 -28.85
C LYS A 984 -10.85 -6.55 -29.82
N LYS A 985 -12.11 -6.23 -29.56
CA LYS A 985 -12.82 -5.13 -30.22
C LYS A 985 -12.65 -3.87 -29.41
N GLU A 986 -12.38 -2.76 -30.08
CA GLU A 986 -12.29 -1.44 -29.46
C GLU A 986 -12.74 -0.39 -30.47
N LYS A 987 -13.49 0.63 -30.03
CA LYS A 987 -13.90 1.70 -30.96
C LYS A 987 -12.66 2.44 -31.47
N THR A 988 -12.59 2.75 -32.75
CA THR A 988 -11.47 3.49 -33.36
C THR A 988 -11.20 4.80 -32.64
N ASP A 989 -12.28 5.50 -32.23
CA ASP A 989 -12.21 6.73 -31.45
C ASP A 989 -11.70 6.54 -30.02
N TYR A 990 -11.55 5.33 -29.51
CA TYR A 990 -10.92 5.03 -28.22
C TYR A 990 -9.48 4.51 -28.36
N LEU A 991 -8.98 4.36 -29.59
CA LEU A 991 -7.60 3.97 -29.83
C LEU A 991 -6.64 5.14 -29.64
N VAL A 992 -5.55 4.85 -28.93
CA VAL A 992 -4.38 5.70 -28.77
C VAL A 992 -3.21 5.03 -29.48
N PRO A 993 -2.98 5.33 -30.78
CA PRO A 993 -1.91 4.71 -31.54
C PRO A 993 -0.54 5.22 -31.09
N VAL A 994 0.45 4.33 -31.09
CA VAL A 994 1.86 4.70 -31.00
C VAL A 994 2.47 4.52 -32.37
N VAL A 995 2.88 5.65 -32.93
CA VAL A 995 3.52 5.73 -34.24
C VAL A 995 5.02 5.55 -34.11
N ASP A 996 5.59 4.83 -35.07
CA ASP A 996 7.01 4.84 -35.32
C ASP A 996 7.42 6.22 -35.86
N ARG A 997 8.46 6.82 -35.29
CA ARG A 997 8.85 8.21 -35.62
C ARG A 997 9.47 8.34 -37.01
N ALA A 998 10.05 7.27 -37.55
CA ALA A 998 10.72 7.30 -38.85
C ALA A 998 9.74 7.04 -40.00
N THR A 999 8.79 6.13 -39.79
CA THR A 999 7.83 5.71 -40.83
C THR A 999 6.46 6.36 -40.70
N GLY A 1000 6.14 6.97 -39.55
CA GLY A 1000 4.81 7.51 -39.23
C GLY A 1000 3.72 6.45 -39.02
N ARG A 1001 4.02 5.16 -39.26
CA ARG A 1001 3.05 4.08 -39.17
C ARG A 1001 2.79 3.65 -37.72
N PRO A 1002 1.53 3.42 -37.32
CA PRO A 1002 1.22 2.92 -36.00
C PRO A 1002 1.62 1.44 -35.88
N TYR A 1003 2.40 1.07 -34.86
CA TYR A 1003 2.84 -0.32 -34.65
C TYR A 1003 2.20 -0.98 -33.43
N LYS A 1004 1.52 -0.20 -32.58
CA LYS A 1004 0.71 -0.66 -31.45
C LYS A 1004 -0.29 0.41 -31.06
N ALA A 1005 -1.31 0.04 -30.29
CA ALA A 1005 -2.25 0.97 -29.72
C ALA A 1005 -2.55 0.65 -28.25
N TYR A 1006 -3.04 1.66 -27.53
CA TYR A 1006 -3.65 1.52 -26.22
C TYR A 1006 -5.14 1.89 -26.32
N SER A 1007 -5.96 1.34 -25.43
CA SER A 1007 -7.32 1.84 -25.24
C SER A 1007 -7.28 3.05 -24.31
N ALA A 1008 -7.92 4.17 -24.69
CA ALA A 1008 -7.94 5.42 -23.94
C ALA A 1008 -8.57 5.28 -22.55
N GLY A 1009 -9.37 4.24 -22.32
CA GLY A 1009 -9.97 3.96 -21.01
C GLY A 1009 -11.04 4.99 -20.63
N GLU A 1010 -10.75 5.86 -19.67
CA GLU A 1010 -11.75 6.75 -19.08
C GLU A 1010 -11.98 8.06 -19.87
N ASN A 1011 -13.23 8.51 -19.85
CA ASN A 1011 -13.62 9.85 -20.32
C ASN A 1011 -13.28 10.89 -19.24
N PHE A 1012 -12.81 12.06 -19.68
CA PHE A 1012 -12.62 13.23 -18.81
C PHE A 1012 -13.96 13.92 -18.54
N CYS A 1013 -14.70 14.22 -19.61
CA CYS A 1013 -16.03 14.80 -19.53
C CYS A 1013 -16.86 14.42 -20.77
N VAL A 1014 -18.15 14.77 -20.73
CA VAL A 1014 -19.02 14.78 -21.91
C VAL A 1014 -19.49 16.21 -22.13
N GLU A 1015 -19.33 16.73 -23.33
CA GLU A 1015 -19.94 17.98 -23.77
C GLU A 1015 -21.30 17.67 -24.39
N VAL A 1016 -22.36 18.13 -23.76
CA VAL A 1016 -23.71 18.10 -24.31
C VAL A 1016 -23.95 19.41 -25.04
N PHE A 1017 -24.38 19.32 -26.29
CA PHE A 1017 -24.63 20.46 -27.16
C PHE A 1017 -26.00 20.34 -27.82
N GLU A 1018 -26.56 21.49 -28.16
CA GLU A 1018 -27.81 21.62 -28.89
C GLU A 1018 -27.49 21.88 -30.36
N THR A 1019 -27.96 20.99 -31.23
CA THR A 1019 -27.81 21.11 -32.68
C THR A 1019 -28.79 22.16 -33.23
N ALA A 1020 -28.62 22.58 -34.49
CA ALA A 1020 -29.44 23.64 -35.10
C ALA A 1020 -30.94 23.30 -35.19
N ASP A 1021 -31.29 22.01 -35.26
CA ASP A 1021 -32.66 21.47 -35.16
C ASP A 1021 -33.19 21.42 -33.71
N GLY A 1022 -32.44 21.94 -32.74
CA GLY A 1022 -32.83 21.97 -31.33
C GLY A 1022 -32.71 20.63 -30.61
N LYS A 1023 -32.02 19.63 -31.17
CA LYS A 1023 -31.81 18.34 -30.48
C LYS A 1023 -30.59 18.41 -29.57
N TRP A 1024 -30.67 17.80 -28.39
CA TRP A 1024 -29.48 17.62 -27.54
C TRP A 1024 -28.72 16.36 -27.96
N SER A 1025 -27.43 16.54 -28.25
CA SER A 1025 -26.46 15.48 -28.54
C SER A 1025 -25.27 15.63 -27.60
N GLY A 1026 -24.34 14.67 -27.60
CA GLY A 1026 -23.18 14.71 -26.73
C GLY A 1026 -21.95 14.04 -27.31
N GLU A 1027 -20.79 14.63 -27.02
CA GLU A 1027 -19.48 14.10 -27.41
C GLU A 1027 -18.60 13.89 -26.16
N ALA A 1028 -18.00 12.71 -26.05
CA ALA A 1028 -17.08 12.40 -24.97
C ALA A 1028 -15.69 12.95 -25.25
N VAL A 1029 -15.15 13.72 -24.31
CA VAL A 1029 -13.74 14.11 -24.31
C VAL A 1029 -12.97 13.06 -23.52
N ARG A 1030 -12.11 12.29 -24.20
CA ARG A 1030 -11.26 11.29 -23.55
C ARG A 1030 -10.23 11.98 -22.66
N ARG A 1031 -9.87 11.36 -21.53
CA ARG A 1031 -8.83 11.92 -20.65
C ARG A 1031 -7.48 12.07 -21.35
N PHE A 1032 -7.19 11.17 -22.29
CA PHE A 1032 -6.04 11.27 -23.18
C PHE A 1032 -6.03 12.58 -23.99
N ASP A 1033 -7.14 12.92 -24.65
CA ASP A 1033 -7.24 14.11 -25.51
C ASP A 1033 -7.19 15.40 -24.71
N ALA A 1034 -7.85 15.44 -23.55
CA ALA A 1034 -7.78 16.58 -22.64
C ALA A 1034 -6.35 16.91 -22.20
N ASN A 1035 -5.43 15.93 -22.21
CA ASN A 1035 -4.02 16.12 -21.86
C ASN A 1035 -3.09 16.37 -23.06
N ARG A 1036 -3.55 16.27 -24.32
CA ARG A 1036 -2.69 16.49 -25.50
C ARG A 1036 -2.10 17.90 -25.56
N SER A 1037 -2.80 18.89 -25.01
CA SER A 1037 -2.32 20.26 -24.84
C SER A 1037 -1.01 20.38 -24.04
N ASN A 1038 -0.62 19.33 -23.29
CA ASN A 1038 0.60 19.26 -22.50
C ASN A 1038 1.79 18.59 -23.25
N CYS A 1039 1.66 18.26 -24.54
CA CYS A 1039 2.68 17.51 -25.31
C CYS A 1039 3.27 18.26 -26.53
N GLY A 1040 2.98 19.56 -26.72
CA GLY A 1040 3.42 20.34 -27.89
C GLY A 1040 2.83 21.77 -27.88
N PRO A 1041 2.78 22.49 -29.03
CA PRO A 1041 2.09 23.78 -29.09
C PRO A 1041 0.67 23.63 -28.53
N LYS A 1042 0.29 24.57 -27.65
CA LYS A 1042 -0.91 24.54 -26.79
C LYS A 1042 -2.21 24.68 -27.59
N THR A 1043 -2.46 23.80 -28.54
CA THR A 1043 -3.76 23.71 -29.22
C THR A 1043 -4.66 22.88 -28.32
N PRO A 1044 -5.71 23.46 -27.70
CA PRO A 1044 -6.67 22.70 -26.92
C PRO A 1044 -7.30 21.63 -27.81
N HIS A 1045 -7.60 20.45 -27.25
CA HIS A 1045 -8.44 19.51 -27.98
C HIS A 1045 -9.81 20.15 -28.22
N VAL A 1046 -10.19 20.25 -29.49
CA VAL A 1046 -11.50 20.75 -29.92
C VAL A 1046 -12.37 19.55 -30.26
N PRO A 1047 -13.50 19.35 -29.55
CA PRO A 1047 -14.48 18.33 -29.91
C PRO A 1047 -14.99 18.51 -31.34
N ARG A 1048 -15.23 17.40 -32.04
CA ARG A 1048 -15.63 17.39 -33.46
C ARG A 1048 -16.89 18.19 -33.72
N TRP A 1049 -17.86 18.14 -32.81
CA TRP A 1049 -19.13 18.87 -32.96
C TRP A 1049 -18.93 20.37 -33.16
N ARG A 1050 -17.87 20.97 -32.60
CA ARG A 1050 -17.59 22.41 -32.75
C ARG A 1050 -17.15 22.80 -34.15
N THR A 1051 -16.65 21.85 -34.93
CA THR A 1051 -16.22 22.07 -36.32
C THR A 1051 -17.19 21.48 -37.33
N GLU A 1052 -17.84 20.36 -37.00
CA GLU A 1052 -18.69 19.60 -37.92
C GLU A 1052 -20.18 19.98 -37.81
N SER A 1053 -20.62 20.58 -36.70
CA SER A 1053 -22.02 20.97 -36.48
C SER A 1053 -22.18 22.50 -36.50
N ALA A 1054 -22.30 23.07 -37.71
CA ALA A 1054 -22.53 24.51 -37.89
C ALA A 1054 -23.80 24.96 -37.16
N GLY A 1055 -23.68 26.00 -36.32
CA GLY A 1055 -24.79 26.53 -35.52
C GLY A 1055 -25.11 25.77 -34.23
N ALA A 1056 -24.37 24.71 -33.89
CA ALA A 1056 -24.54 24.02 -32.61
C ALA A 1056 -24.04 24.86 -31.42
N ARG A 1057 -24.74 24.79 -30.28
CA ARG A 1057 -24.43 25.55 -29.07
C ARG A 1057 -24.14 24.61 -27.90
N LEU A 1058 -23.06 24.88 -27.14
CA LEU A 1058 -22.77 24.13 -25.92
C LEU A 1058 -23.90 24.35 -24.90
N VAL A 1059 -24.45 23.26 -24.37
CA VAL A 1059 -25.47 23.28 -23.32
C VAL A 1059 -24.82 23.09 -21.96
N MET A 1060 -23.96 22.07 -21.81
CA MET A 1060 -23.27 21.78 -20.56
C MET A 1060 -22.05 20.88 -20.79
N ARG A 1061 -21.04 21.03 -19.93
CA ARG A 1061 -19.91 20.11 -19.82
C ARG A 1061 -20.01 19.37 -18.50
N ILE A 1062 -20.14 18.05 -18.56
CA ILE A 1062 -20.41 17.19 -17.39
C ILE A 1062 -19.27 16.22 -17.13
N HIS A 1063 -18.78 16.21 -15.89
CA HIS A 1063 -17.81 15.25 -15.37
C HIS A 1063 -18.49 14.24 -14.45
N LYS A 1064 -17.82 13.12 -14.18
CA LYS A 1064 -18.24 12.19 -13.14
C LYS A 1064 -18.20 12.90 -11.78
N GLY A 1065 -19.27 12.78 -11.00
CA GLY A 1065 -19.44 13.43 -9.71
C GLY A 1065 -20.06 14.84 -9.78
N ASP A 1066 -20.32 15.37 -10.98
CA ASP A 1066 -21.03 16.64 -11.12
C ASP A 1066 -22.49 16.51 -10.70
N LEU A 1067 -23.07 17.64 -10.27
CA LEU A 1067 -24.46 17.73 -9.86
C LEU A 1067 -25.30 18.37 -10.97
N ILE A 1068 -26.48 17.82 -11.20
CA ILE A 1068 -27.45 18.29 -12.17
C ILE A 1068 -28.78 18.51 -11.44
N ARG A 1069 -29.36 19.71 -11.60
CA ARG A 1069 -30.74 20.00 -11.20
C ARG A 1069 -31.67 19.66 -12.36
N LEU A 1070 -32.73 18.92 -12.11
CA LEU A 1070 -33.70 18.51 -13.13
C LEU A 1070 -35.12 18.37 -12.54
N GLU A 1071 -36.13 18.39 -13.41
CA GLU A 1071 -37.52 18.10 -13.06
C GLU A 1071 -37.82 16.61 -13.31
N HIS A 1072 -38.21 15.89 -12.27
CA HIS A 1072 -38.53 14.46 -12.35
C HIS A 1072 -39.69 14.11 -11.42
N GLU A 1073 -40.70 13.44 -11.96
CA GLU A 1073 -41.94 13.08 -11.23
C GLU A 1073 -42.62 14.29 -10.57
N GLY A 1074 -42.67 15.42 -11.29
CA GLY A 1074 -43.31 16.66 -10.82
C GLY A 1074 -42.55 17.39 -9.71
N ARG A 1075 -41.31 17.00 -9.39
CA ARG A 1075 -40.46 17.65 -8.38
C ARG A 1075 -39.10 18.02 -8.94
N THR A 1076 -38.58 19.17 -8.51
CA THR A 1076 -37.18 19.52 -8.74
C THR A 1076 -36.27 18.61 -7.91
N ARG A 1077 -35.34 17.91 -8.55
CA ARG A 1077 -34.34 17.05 -7.90
C ARG A 1077 -32.94 17.49 -8.24
N ILE A 1078 -32.00 17.25 -7.32
CA ILE A 1078 -30.57 17.40 -7.54
C ILE A 1078 -29.94 16.00 -7.58
N MET A 1079 -29.30 15.69 -8.70
CA MET A 1079 -28.78 14.37 -9.01
C MET A 1079 -27.26 14.41 -9.22
N VAL A 1080 -26.55 13.38 -8.75
CA VAL A 1080 -25.12 13.16 -8.97
C VAL A 1080 -24.91 12.32 -10.22
N VAL A 1081 -23.93 12.69 -11.04
CA VAL A 1081 -23.52 11.92 -12.22
C VAL A 1081 -22.53 10.82 -11.84
N HIS A 1082 -22.98 9.56 -11.76
CA HIS A 1082 -22.11 8.44 -11.38
C HIS A 1082 -21.36 7.80 -12.56
N ARG A 1083 -21.94 7.86 -13.77
CA ARG A 1083 -21.30 7.30 -14.98
C ARG A 1083 -21.61 8.14 -16.23
N LEU A 1084 -20.56 8.39 -17.01
CA LEU A 1084 -20.60 9.05 -18.33
C LEU A 1084 -20.69 7.98 -19.42
N ASP A 1085 -21.84 7.32 -19.56
CA ASP A 1085 -22.10 6.26 -20.55
C ASP A 1085 -22.30 6.83 -21.96
N ALA A 1086 -21.28 7.54 -22.46
CA ALA A 1086 -21.32 8.24 -23.73
C ALA A 1086 -21.49 7.30 -24.92
N ALA A 1087 -21.03 6.05 -24.82
CA ALA A 1087 -21.21 5.04 -25.85
C ALA A 1087 -22.70 4.71 -26.10
N ALA A 1088 -23.54 4.82 -25.05
CA ALA A 1088 -24.99 4.68 -25.14
C ALA A 1088 -25.74 6.04 -25.13
N GLY A 1089 -25.01 7.16 -25.25
CA GLY A 1089 -25.59 8.51 -25.32
C GLY A 1089 -26.38 8.93 -24.08
N ARG A 1090 -25.98 8.48 -22.88
CA ARG A 1090 -26.72 8.70 -21.63
C ARG A 1090 -25.84 8.88 -20.40
N PHE A 1091 -26.45 9.37 -19.32
CA PHE A 1091 -25.85 9.41 -17.98
C PHE A 1091 -26.58 8.48 -17.01
N LYS A 1092 -25.82 7.98 -16.03
CA LYS A 1092 -26.35 7.20 -14.89
C LYS A 1092 -26.36 8.10 -13.66
N LEU A 1093 -27.55 8.44 -13.17
CA LEU A 1093 -27.79 9.46 -12.15
C LEU A 1093 -28.43 8.86 -10.89
N ALA A 1094 -28.05 9.37 -9.71
CA ALA A 1094 -28.67 9.09 -8.41
C ALA A 1094 -28.94 10.39 -7.65
N ALA A 1095 -29.89 10.42 -6.72
CA ALA A 1095 -30.13 11.60 -5.91
C ALA A 1095 -28.91 11.92 -5.03
N HIS A 1096 -28.66 13.20 -4.74
CA HIS A 1096 -27.43 13.65 -4.07
C HIS A 1096 -27.21 13.06 -2.67
N ASN A 1097 -28.27 12.60 -2.02
CA ASN A 1097 -28.25 12.01 -0.69
C ASN A 1097 -27.98 10.49 -0.71
N GLU A 1098 -28.12 9.82 -1.85
CA GLU A 1098 -27.99 8.36 -1.95
C GLU A 1098 -26.54 7.90 -1.79
N THR A 1099 -26.33 6.84 -1.01
CA THR A 1099 -25.01 6.22 -0.79
C THR A 1099 -25.10 4.69 -0.71
N GLY A 1100 -23.98 4.03 -0.43
CA GLY A 1100 -23.83 2.58 -0.41
C GLY A 1100 -23.59 1.98 -1.80
N ASN A 1101 -23.81 0.68 -1.93
CA ASN A 1101 -23.63 -0.04 -3.18
C ASN A 1101 -24.83 0.15 -4.10
N LEU A 1102 -24.88 1.30 -4.76
CA LEU A 1102 -26.01 1.69 -5.62
C LEU A 1102 -26.30 0.68 -6.76
N ASP A 1103 -25.30 -0.05 -7.25
CA ASP A 1103 -25.54 -1.11 -8.24
C ASP A 1103 -26.29 -2.32 -7.63
N LYS A 1104 -25.94 -2.72 -6.40
CA LYS A 1104 -26.63 -3.79 -5.65
C LYS A 1104 -28.02 -3.37 -5.21
N ARG A 1105 -28.16 -2.16 -4.69
CA ARG A 1105 -29.44 -1.55 -4.30
C ARG A 1105 -30.42 -1.49 -5.48
N HIS A 1106 -29.94 -1.11 -6.66
CA HIS A 1106 -30.75 -1.12 -7.89
C HIS A 1106 -31.18 -2.53 -8.34
N ALA A 1107 -30.36 -3.54 -8.09
CA ALA A 1107 -30.66 -4.94 -8.45
C ALA A 1107 -31.54 -5.64 -7.41
N THR A 1108 -31.67 -5.07 -6.21
CA THR A 1108 -32.50 -5.59 -5.12
C THR A 1108 -33.96 -5.26 -5.38
N ASP A 1109 -34.86 -6.14 -4.96
CA ASP A 1109 -36.28 -6.00 -5.21
C ASP A 1109 -36.85 -4.70 -4.61
N ASN A 1110 -37.86 -4.14 -5.28
CA ASN A 1110 -38.34 -2.77 -5.02
C ASN A 1110 -39.11 -2.65 -3.71
N ASP A 1111 -39.65 -3.76 -3.23
CA ASP A 1111 -40.29 -3.91 -1.92
C ASP A 1111 -39.26 -3.94 -0.78
N ILE A 1112 -37.99 -4.18 -1.10
CA ILE A 1112 -36.86 -4.18 -0.16
C ILE A 1112 -36.13 -2.84 -0.23
N ASP A 1113 -35.60 -2.47 -1.41
CA ASP A 1113 -34.93 -1.18 -1.62
C ASP A 1113 -35.55 -0.43 -2.82
N PRO A 1114 -36.16 0.75 -2.59
CA PRO A 1114 -36.82 1.52 -3.66
C PRO A 1114 -35.84 2.26 -4.56
N PHE A 1115 -34.54 2.27 -4.25
CA PHE A 1115 -33.56 3.02 -5.03
C PHE A 1115 -33.45 2.48 -6.45
N ARG A 1116 -33.60 3.36 -7.44
CA ARG A 1116 -33.38 3.02 -8.85
C ARG A 1116 -32.51 4.08 -9.53
N TRP A 1117 -31.59 3.61 -10.37
CA TRP A 1117 -30.80 4.50 -11.21
C TRP A 1117 -31.69 5.24 -12.20
N LEU A 1118 -31.52 6.55 -12.29
CA LEU A 1118 -32.07 7.34 -13.38
C LEU A 1118 -31.09 7.30 -14.56
N MET A 1119 -31.43 6.49 -15.57
CA MET A 1119 -30.69 6.38 -16.83
C MET A 1119 -31.24 7.42 -17.82
N ALA A 1120 -30.58 8.58 -17.93
CA ALA A 1120 -31.10 9.70 -18.72
C ALA A 1120 -30.30 9.90 -20.02
N SER A 1121 -30.96 9.76 -21.17
CA SER A 1121 -30.40 10.16 -22.47
C SER A 1121 -30.30 11.69 -22.57
N TYR A 1122 -29.50 12.22 -23.50
CA TYR A 1122 -29.41 13.67 -23.70
C TYR A 1122 -30.76 14.32 -24.03
N GLY A 1123 -31.61 13.65 -24.81
CA GLY A 1123 -32.98 14.11 -25.09
C GLY A 1123 -33.89 14.06 -23.86
N THR A 1124 -33.73 13.05 -23.01
CA THR A 1124 -34.45 12.95 -21.72
C THR A 1124 -34.06 14.10 -20.79
N LEU A 1125 -32.77 14.43 -20.72
CA LEU A 1125 -32.28 15.56 -19.92
C LEU A 1125 -32.86 16.90 -20.39
N LYS A 1126 -33.01 17.10 -21.71
CA LYS A 1126 -33.69 18.28 -22.25
C LYS A 1126 -35.14 18.36 -21.76
N LYS A 1127 -35.89 17.25 -21.86
CA LYS A 1127 -37.30 17.18 -21.41
C LYS A 1127 -37.45 17.44 -19.90
N MET A 1128 -36.48 17.02 -19.11
CA MET A 1128 -36.41 17.24 -17.66
C MET A 1128 -35.83 18.63 -17.29
N ALA A 1129 -35.62 19.53 -18.26
CA ALA A 1129 -35.04 20.86 -18.04
C ALA A 1129 -33.73 20.81 -17.23
N ALA A 1130 -32.87 19.82 -17.50
CA ALA A 1130 -31.66 19.57 -16.75
C ALA A 1130 -30.65 20.73 -16.88
N VAL A 1131 -30.07 21.16 -15.75
CA VAL A 1131 -29.06 22.22 -15.69
C VAL A 1131 -27.93 21.82 -14.74
N PRO A 1132 -26.65 22.01 -15.12
CA PRO A 1132 -25.53 21.77 -14.21
C PRO A 1132 -25.56 22.75 -13.04
N VAL A 1133 -25.33 22.23 -11.83
CA VAL A 1133 -25.28 23.01 -10.60
C VAL A 1133 -24.03 22.68 -9.80
N ARG A 1134 -23.55 23.65 -9.02
CA ARG A 1134 -22.52 23.47 -8.00
C ARG A 1134 -23.16 23.65 -6.64
N VAL A 1135 -22.88 22.74 -5.71
CA VAL A 1135 -23.25 22.91 -4.31
C VAL A 1135 -21.99 23.29 -3.55
N ASP A 1136 -22.01 24.45 -2.88
CA ASP A 1136 -20.87 24.91 -2.09
C ASP A 1136 -20.73 24.12 -0.77
N GLU A 1137 -19.70 24.41 0.00
CA GLU A 1137 -19.40 23.73 1.26
C GLU A 1137 -20.54 23.83 2.30
N LEU A 1138 -21.41 24.84 2.19
CA LEU A 1138 -22.55 25.04 3.09
C LEU A 1138 -23.86 24.42 2.58
N GLY A 1139 -23.84 23.75 1.42
CA GLY A 1139 -25.03 23.15 0.83
C GLY A 1139 -25.85 24.10 -0.05
N ARG A 1140 -25.35 25.31 -0.36
CA ARG A 1140 -26.07 26.27 -1.21
C ARG A 1140 -25.89 25.92 -2.68
N VAL A 1141 -26.97 25.97 -3.43
CA VAL A 1141 -27.03 25.57 -4.85
C VAL A 1141 -26.74 26.78 -5.74
N TRP A 1142 -25.74 26.66 -6.60
CA TRP A 1142 -25.34 27.67 -7.58
C TRP A 1142 -25.51 27.10 -8.99
N ARG A 1143 -26.19 27.83 -9.87
CA ARG A 1143 -26.26 27.46 -11.30
C ARG A 1143 -24.89 27.65 -11.95
N ILE A 1144 -24.46 26.66 -12.74
CA ILE A 1144 -23.25 26.78 -13.56
C ILE A 1144 -23.66 27.29 -14.93
N ASP A 1145 -23.08 28.42 -15.36
CA ASP A 1145 -23.26 28.96 -16.70
C ASP A 1145 -22.32 28.24 -17.67
N PRO A 1146 -22.82 27.63 -18.76
CA PRO A 1146 -21.97 27.03 -19.79
C PRO A 1146 -21.22 28.12 -20.57
N ARG A 1147 -19.98 28.41 -20.15
CA ARG A 1147 -19.02 29.19 -20.96
C ARG A 1147 -18.12 28.28 -21.77
#